data_AF-A0ABD1MPZ2-F1
#
_entry.id   AF-A0ABD1MPZ2-F1
#
_cell.length_a   1.000
_cell.length_b   1.000
_cell.length_c   1.000
_cell.angle_alpha   90.00
_cell.angle_beta   90.00
_cell.angle_gamma   90.00
#
_symmetry.space_group_name_H-M   'P 1'
#
loop_
_entity.id
_entity.type
_entity.pdbx_description
1 polymer ?
#
loop_
_entity_poly.entity_id
_entity_poly.type
_entity_poly.pdbx_seq_one_letter_code
_entity_poly.pdbx_strand_id
1 'polypeptide(L)'
;MRRWTYDVFLSFRGEDTRFGFTGHLYSALIQRGVNAFMDDEGLKRGEQISPAIFKAIEESRMAIVVFSKTYASSTWCLEELVKILSCKRTKELVVYPIFYNVDPSEVRHQRGSYGEQLAKHDIEKVQKWRLALHEAANLAGWHFKDGYEYEFISRIVEMVDLSKRNLIPVDKYLVGLESRLPKILFRLQLTDPTVIMVGICGVSGIGKTTLAQALYDSICQEFERSCFISDVRVNSVKYGLAHLQEKILSEIAGENTRVINEHKGISILIRKLQGKRVLLILDNVDKVEQLEYLARECNWFGLGSRIVITTRCKDVLAAHGVKNIYDVPILEYHEARELLCSKVFKGPTPDYCNSILKRAFDCSHGLPLVLKDIGSALSEKINGIGSDLSETSLDELDIALDRYEGVCDGEIQSILQVSYDSLNECDKRIFLDIACFFVGEPLSYVEEILSACGFYTEYSISRLSERSLLSIAPGGRLVMHDHMIDMARKIVQQESPLHPGGRSRLWFPQDVLQVLNENEGSNKIEVMMLVDIPQGNDVLELSGKAFKNMKSLRILIIKDDIYSGVPQHLPDSLRVLIWNGYPSGCLPLDFFKLPSDCLILDKFKNMADLTKIDFTDCEFLSELPDISGIPHLRIVYLDSCINLIKVHDSVGFLGNLEELTATGCASLKSIPSTFKLTSLRELSFGECSRLLRFPEILCEIENLKYLNLCQTSIEELPFSIGYLRGLESLNLMDCNRLDKLPSSIFSLPRLREIQADSCRRFDISVECEGHGQGQLRLNVSRSYVNRLYLSSCNLTTESLVKCLGGFAFVVYLDISYNNFTALPACIKECIHLKTLLVNNCKQLQDIVEIPPQLQVIDALNCTSLTYQSSNVLLSQAFHATGEKTVILPGSSIPGWFDHCSSERCITFWGRGSFPGICMCVSFGILENPPHHIEVGLCVVINGHKKILSQRCYNWTMETDHVWLFDLTAIIRNGDLIGTFVESEWNHVEISYYDCQMERNSCIQIGDGPTRMTIVKRHGIHVYREYSRMEDILFTNSTNVLENNRSTRLGSKILDSAKRQKTS
;
A
#
# COMPACT_ATOMS: atom_id res chain seq x y z
N MET A 1 -3.05 4.96 -49.55
CA MET A 1 -3.89 3.75 -49.43
C MET A 1 -4.73 3.62 -50.69
N ARG A 2 -4.73 2.45 -51.35
CA ARG A 2 -5.63 2.19 -52.49
C ARG A 2 -7.06 2.06 -51.97
N ARG A 3 -7.99 2.80 -52.58
CA ARG A 3 -9.42 2.77 -52.24
C ARG A 3 -10.08 1.79 -53.21
N TRP A 4 -10.60 0.69 -52.69
CA TRP A 4 -11.35 -0.30 -53.48
C TRP A 4 -12.81 0.16 -53.58
N THR A 5 -13.41 0.04 -54.77
CA THR A 5 -14.83 0.37 -54.96
C THR A 5 -15.71 -0.77 -54.48
N TYR A 6 -15.27 -2.02 -54.67
CA TYR A 6 -16.01 -3.23 -54.29
C TYR A 6 -15.17 -4.12 -53.37
N ASP A 7 -15.83 -4.76 -52.41
CA ASP A 7 -15.21 -5.77 -51.54
C ASP A 7 -14.98 -7.07 -52.31
N VAL A 8 -15.95 -7.49 -53.13
CA VAL A 8 -15.94 -8.77 -53.85
C VAL A 8 -16.44 -8.60 -55.28
N PHE A 9 -15.75 -9.20 -56.25
CA PHE A 9 -16.23 -9.42 -57.62
C PHE A 9 -16.68 -10.88 -57.77
N LEU A 10 -17.87 -11.13 -58.33
CA LEU A 10 -18.36 -12.47 -58.61
C LEU A 10 -18.18 -12.80 -60.10
N SER A 11 -17.36 -13.81 -60.43
CA SER A 11 -17.23 -14.35 -61.79
C SER A 11 -17.90 -15.72 -61.87
N PHE A 12 -18.85 -15.89 -62.78
CA PHE A 12 -19.68 -17.09 -62.87
C PHE A 12 -20.27 -17.24 -64.27
N ARG A 13 -20.78 -18.44 -64.57
CA ARG A 13 -21.57 -18.69 -65.78
C ARG A 13 -23.03 -18.36 -65.50
N GLY A 14 -23.54 -17.29 -66.13
CA GLY A 14 -24.89 -16.80 -65.91
C GLY A 14 -25.99 -17.86 -66.13
N GLU A 15 -25.88 -18.67 -67.18
CA GLU A 15 -26.86 -19.73 -67.48
C GLU A 15 -26.91 -20.85 -66.43
N ASP A 16 -25.82 -21.09 -65.69
CA ASP A 16 -25.71 -22.22 -64.78
C ASP A 16 -26.12 -21.86 -63.35
N THR A 17 -25.68 -20.70 -62.84
CA THR A 17 -25.76 -20.41 -61.39
C THR A 17 -26.34 -19.05 -61.03
N ARG A 18 -26.73 -18.19 -62.00
CA ARG A 18 -27.18 -16.80 -61.73
C ARG A 18 -28.34 -16.72 -60.74
N PHE A 19 -29.46 -17.39 -61.05
CA PHE A 19 -30.68 -17.33 -60.24
C PHE A 19 -30.75 -18.41 -59.14
N GLY A 20 -29.72 -19.26 -59.04
CA GLY A 20 -29.59 -20.27 -57.99
C GLY A 20 -28.46 -19.91 -57.05
N PHE A 21 -27.44 -20.77 -57.00
CA PHE A 21 -26.30 -20.66 -56.08
C PHE A 21 -25.66 -19.26 -56.01
N THR A 22 -25.30 -18.65 -57.15
CA THR A 22 -24.56 -17.38 -57.17
C THR A 22 -25.44 -16.20 -56.74
N GLY A 23 -26.74 -16.21 -57.07
CA GLY A 23 -27.70 -15.21 -56.61
C GLY A 23 -27.93 -15.28 -55.10
N HIS A 24 -28.03 -16.49 -54.54
CA HIS A 24 -28.11 -16.69 -53.09
C HIS A 24 -26.82 -16.27 -52.36
N LEU A 25 -25.66 -16.58 -52.93
CA LEU A 25 -24.37 -16.12 -52.41
C LEU A 25 -24.27 -14.59 -52.40
N TYR A 26 -24.68 -13.93 -53.48
CA TYR A 26 -24.72 -12.47 -53.56
C TYR A 26 -25.63 -11.86 -52.49
N SER A 27 -26.86 -12.36 -52.36
CA SER A 27 -27.79 -11.87 -51.35
C SER A 27 -27.22 -12.03 -49.93
N ALA A 28 -26.61 -13.17 -49.63
CA ALA A 28 -25.99 -13.42 -48.33
C ALA A 28 -24.79 -12.50 -48.04
N LEU A 29 -23.97 -12.19 -49.06
CA LEU A 29 -22.87 -11.21 -48.95
C LEU A 29 -23.40 -9.81 -48.64
N ILE A 30 -24.43 -9.34 -49.37
CA ILE A 30 -25.05 -8.02 -49.14
C ILE A 30 -25.69 -7.94 -47.75
N GLN A 31 -26.40 -8.98 -47.30
CA GLN A 31 -27.01 -9.02 -45.96
C GLN A 31 -25.99 -8.94 -44.83
N ARG A 32 -24.75 -9.35 -45.08
CA ARG A 32 -23.61 -9.25 -44.15
C ARG A 32 -22.78 -7.97 -44.34
N GLY A 33 -23.30 -7.01 -45.11
CA GLY A 33 -22.65 -5.72 -45.34
C GLY A 33 -21.40 -5.78 -46.22
N VAL A 34 -21.21 -6.84 -47.01
CA VAL A 34 -20.12 -6.95 -48.00
C VAL A 34 -20.57 -6.31 -49.31
N ASN A 35 -19.83 -5.32 -49.82
CA ASN A 35 -20.15 -4.65 -51.08
C ASN A 35 -19.68 -5.51 -52.27
N ALA A 36 -20.55 -6.39 -52.76
CA ALA A 36 -20.25 -7.29 -53.87
C ALA A 36 -20.70 -6.72 -55.22
N PHE A 37 -19.90 -6.93 -56.27
CA PHE A 37 -20.23 -6.63 -57.66
C PHE A 37 -20.76 -7.88 -58.37
N MET A 38 -21.96 -7.76 -58.96
CA MET A 38 -22.58 -8.70 -59.88
C MET A 38 -23.04 -7.92 -61.12
N ASP A 39 -22.87 -8.48 -62.31
CA ASP A 39 -23.08 -7.83 -63.60
C ASP A 39 -24.45 -7.15 -63.78
N ASP A 40 -25.57 -7.78 -63.36
CA ASP A 40 -26.92 -7.21 -63.51
C ASP A 40 -27.21 -6.00 -62.59
N GLU A 41 -26.58 -5.95 -61.40
CA GLU A 41 -26.84 -4.92 -60.38
C GLU A 41 -25.76 -3.81 -60.39
N GLY A 42 -24.54 -4.12 -60.83
CA GLY A 42 -23.39 -3.22 -60.78
C GLY A 42 -23.10 -2.40 -62.04
N LEU A 43 -23.70 -2.76 -63.19
CA LEU A 43 -23.48 -2.06 -64.47
C LEU A 43 -24.46 -0.89 -64.66
N LYS A 44 -23.95 0.30 -64.98
CA LYS A 44 -24.79 1.44 -65.33
C LYS A 44 -25.37 1.27 -66.73
N ARG A 45 -26.68 1.51 -66.87
CA ARG A 45 -27.38 1.46 -68.18
C ARG A 45 -26.74 2.46 -69.15
N GLY A 46 -26.20 1.96 -70.26
CA GLY A 46 -25.52 2.75 -71.29
C GLY A 46 -23.99 2.61 -71.37
N GLU A 47 -23.35 1.89 -70.44
CA GLU A 47 -21.91 1.62 -70.49
C GLU A 47 -21.57 0.43 -71.40
N GLN A 48 -20.37 0.45 -72.02
CA GLN A 48 -19.84 -0.73 -72.72
C GLN A 48 -19.51 -1.83 -71.68
N ILE A 49 -20.08 -3.01 -71.88
CA ILE A 49 -20.07 -4.11 -70.90
C ILE A 49 -18.64 -4.59 -70.57
N SER A 50 -17.78 -4.83 -71.56
CA SER A 50 -16.41 -5.35 -71.33
C SER A 50 -15.50 -4.40 -70.53
N PRO A 51 -15.35 -3.12 -70.90
CA PRO A 51 -14.50 -2.20 -70.14
C PRO A 51 -14.97 -1.98 -68.70
N ALA A 52 -16.29 -1.92 -68.47
CA ALA A 52 -16.86 -1.72 -67.14
C ALA A 52 -16.60 -2.92 -66.21
N ILE A 53 -16.75 -4.15 -66.72
CA ILE A 53 -16.46 -5.37 -65.95
C ILE A 53 -14.97 -5.46 -65.61
N PHE A 54 -14.07 -5.21 -66.57
CA PHE A 54 -12.63 -5.24 -66.28
C PHE A 54 -12.19 -4.17 -65.30
N LYS A 55 -12.82 -3.00 -65.34
CA LYS A 55 -12.63 -1.95 -64.33
C LYS A 55 -13.15 -2.39 -62.96
N ALA A 56 -14.31 -3.01 -62.88
CA ALA A 56 -14.86 -3.55 -61.63
C ALA A 56 -13.92 -4.61 -61.02
N ILE A 57 -13.34 -5.51 -61.83
CA ILE A 57 -12.32 -6.48 -61.37
C ILE A 57 -11.11 -5.76 -60.78
N GLU A 58 -10.63 -4.70 -61.44
CA GLU A 58 -9.49 -3.91 -60.96
C GLU A 58 -9.77 -3.09 -59.70
N GLU A 59 -11.02 -2.72 -59.48
CA GLU A 59 -11.50 -1.95 -58.32
C GLU A 59 -12.05 -2.84 -57.19
N SER A 60 -11.99 -4.16 -57.36
CA SER A 60 -12.42 -5.13 -56.36
C SER A 60 -11.25 -5.59 -55.50
N ARG A 61 -11.49 -5.79 -54.21
CA ARG A 61 -10.49 -6.33 -53.29
C ARG A 61 -10.34 -7.85 -53.41
N MET A 62 -11.43 -8.56 -53.70
CA MET A 62 -11.47 -10.00 -53.85
C MET A 62 -12.24 -10.39 -55.12
N ALA A 63 -11.95 -11.56 -55.67
CA ALA A 63 -12.74 -12.17 -56.71
C ALA A 63 -13.10 -13.61 -56.32
N ILE A 64 -14.40 -13.93 -56.35
CA ILE A 64 -14.90 -15.29 -56.18
C ILE A 64 -15.24 -15.83 -57.57
N VAL A 65 -14.64 -16.96 -57.94
CA VAL A 65 -14.84 -17.59 -59.26
C VAL A 65 -15.65 -18.87 -59.08
N VAL A 66 -16.89 -18.88 -59.57
CA VAL A 66 -17.80 -20.03 -59.46
C VAL A 66 -17.70 -20.90 -60.72
N PHE A 67 -16.88 -21.94 -60.64
CA PHE A 67 -16.73 -22.97 -61.67
C PHE A 67 -17.95 -23.89 -61.68
N SER A 68 -18.61 -23.96 -62.83
CA SER A 68 -19.80 -24.77 -63.11
C SER A 68 -19.58 -25.57 -64.39
N LYS A 69 -20.42 -26.59 -64.65
CA LYS A 69 -20.18 -27.59 -65.71
C LYS A 69 -20.04 -26.98 -67.11
N THR A 70 -20.63 -25.81 -67.38
CA THR A 70 -20.49 -25.10 -68.67
C THR A 70 -19.71 -23.79 -68.60
N TYR A 71 -18.96 -23.55 -67.52
CA TYR A 71 -18.17 -22.33 -67.37
C TYR A 71 -17.22 -22.08 -68.55
N ALA A 72 -16.55 -23.13 -69.05
CA ALA A 72 -15.56 -23.03 -70.11
C ALA A 72 -16.16 -22.88 -71.52
N SER A 73 -17.48 -22.93 -71.69
CA SER A 73 -18.13 -22.65 -72.98
C SER A 73 -18.32 -21.15 -73.25
N SER A 74 -18.13 -20.30 -72.22
CA SER A 74 -18.29 -18.86 -72.34
C SER A 74 -16.93 -18.17 -72.52
N THR A 75 -16.76 -17.49 -73.65
CA THR A 75 -15.57 -16.65 -73.89
C THR A 75 -15.46 -15.53 -72.85
N TRP A 76 -16.58 -15.00 -72.37
CA TRP A 76 -16.63 -13.96 -71.34
C TRP A 76 -16.08 -14.44 -69.99
N CYS A 77 -16.58 -15.57 -69.48
CA CYS A 77 -16.10 -16.14 -68.22
C CYS A 77 -14.59 -16.47 -68.26
N LEU A 78 -14.07 -16.86 -69.43
CA LEU A 78 -12.65 -17.15 -69.63
C LEU A 78 -11.79 -15.89 -69.73
N GLU A 79 -12.28 -14.83 -70.39
CA GLU A 79 -11.59 -13.53 -70.45
C GLU A 79 -11.57 -12.81 -69.09
N GLU A 80 -12.68 -12.86 -68.33
CA GLU A 80 -12.72 -12.40 -66.94
C GLU A 80 -11.72 -13.14 -66.07
N LEU A 81 -11.64 -14.48 -66.19
CA LEU A 81 -10.71 -15.28 -65.40
C LEU A 81 -9.25 -14.89 -65.68
N VAL A 82 -8.90 -14.68 -66.95
CA VAL A 82 -7.56 -14.17 -67.33
C VAL A 82 -7.31 -12.81 -66.70
N LYS A 83 -8.30 -11.92 -66.71
CA LYS A 83 -8.17 -10.59 -66.09
C LYS A 83 -8.00 -10.67 -64.57
N ILE A 84 -8.82 -11.47 -63.89
CA ILE A 84 -8.76 -11.73 -62.44
C ILE A 84 -7.36 -12.22 -62.04
N LEU A 85 -6.82 -13.21 -62.75
CA LEU A 85 -5.49 -13.75 -62.44
C LEU A 85 -4.38 -12.74 -62.76
N SER A 86 -4.53 -11.92 -63.80
CA SER A 86 -3.61 -10.80 -64.04
C SER A 86 -3.62 -9.80 -62.88
N CYS A 87 -4.79 -9.47 -62.33
CA CYS A 87 -4.95 -8.58 -61.18
C CYS A 87 -4.45 -9.22 -59.87
N LYS A 88 -4.59 -10.55 -59.71
CA LYS A 88 -3.97 -11.29 -58.60
C LYS A 88 -2.45 -11.10 -58.57
N ARG A 89 -1.81 -11.18 -59.75
CA ARG A 89 -0.34 -11.06 -59.87
C ARG A 89 0.17 -9.62 -59.77
N THR A 90 -0.60 -8.63 -60.21
CA THR A 90 -0.14 -7.24 -60.36
C THR A 90 -0.76 -6.25 -59.36
N LYS A 91 -1.90 -6.58 -58.76
CA LYS A 91 -2.70 -5.68 -57.91
C LYS A 91 -3.11 -6.31 -56.57
N GLU A 92 -2.51 -7.44 -56.18
CA GLU A 92 -2.79 -8.12 -54.90
C GLU A 92 -4.26 -8.56 -54.71
N LEU A 93 -5.01 -8.74 -55.80
CA LEU A 93 -6.39 -9.23 -55.77
C LEU A 93 -6.44 -10.64 -55.17
N VAL A 94 -7.20 -10.84 -54.09
CA VAL A 94 -7.41 -12.17 -53.51
C VAL A 94 -8.42 -12.94 -54.35
N VAL A 95 -8.12 -14.19 -54.69
CA VAL A 95 -8.97 -15.00 -55.59
C VAL A 95 -9.36 -16.29 -54.89
N TYR A 96 -10.67 -16.55 -54.81
CA TYR A 96 -11.24 -17.76 -54.23
C TYR A 96 -12.04 -18.56 -55.28
N PRO A 97 -11.61 -19.78 -55.64
CA PRO A 97 -12.40 -20.63 -56.52
C PRO A 97 -13.48 -21.39 -55.73
N ILE A 98 -14.67 -21.48 -56.31
CA ILE A 98 -15.76 -22.36 -55.89
C ILE A 98 -16.00 -23.35 -57.02
N PHE A 99 -15.86 -24.64 -56.74
CA PHE A 99 -16.12 -25.72 -57.68
C PHE A 99 -17.52 -26.27 -57.40
N TYR A 100 -18.51 -25.77 -58.13
CA TYR A 100 -19.92 -26.06 -57.93
C TYR A 100 -20.39 -27.17 -58.87
N ASN A 101 -20.64 -28.37 -58.31
CA ASN A 101 -20.99 -29.59 -59.04
C ASN A 101 -20.00 -29.95 -60.16
N VAL A 102 -18.72 -29.61 -59.96
CA VAL A 102 -17.60 -29.89 -60.87
C VAL A 102 -16.40 -30.30 -60.04
N ASP A 103 -15.73 -31.37 -60.44
CA ASP A 103 -14.50 -31.80 -59.78
C ASP A 103 -13.35 -30.82 -60.10
N PRO A 104 -12.59 -30.32 -59.10
CA PRO A 104 -11.46 -29.41 -59.33
C PRO A 104 -10.42 -29.96 -60.31
N SER A 105 -10.27 -31.28 -60.40
CA SER A 105 -9.34 -31.93 -61.34
C SER A 105 -9.79 -31.80 -62.81
N GLU A 106 -11.10 -31.76 -63.08
CA GLU A 106 -11.64 -31.50 -64.42
C GLU A 106 -11.27 -30.09 -64.88
N VAL A 107 -11.36 -29.09 -63.99
CA VAL A 107 -10.97 -27.70 -64.26
C VAL A 107 -9.45 -27.59 -64.41
N ARG A 108 -8.68 -28.24 -63.53
CA ARG A 108 -7.20 -28.18 -63.48
C ARG A 108 -6.52 -28.79 -64.69
N HIS A 109 -7.03 -29.92 -65.17
CA HIS A 109 -6.46 -30.67 -66.29
C HIS A 109 -7.27 -30.52 -67.58
N GLN A 110 -8.34 -29.71 -67.55
CA GLN A 110 -9.26 -29.48 -68.67
C GLN A 110 -9.75 -30.80 -69.29
N ARG A 111 -10.18 -31.72 -68.43
CA ARG A 111 -10.71 -33.05 -68.81
C ARG A 111 -12.25 -33.03 -68.79
N GLY A 112 -12.87 -34.01 -69.43
CA GLY A 112 -14.33 -34.11 -69.49
C GLY A 112 -14.97 -32.87 -70.14
N SER A 113 -15.97 -32.32 -69.47
CA SER A 113 -16.79 -31.21 -69.98
C SER A 113 -15.98 -29.96 -70.35
N TYR A 114 -14.95 -29.61 -69.57
CA TYR A 114 -14.09 -28.46 -69.81
C TYR A 114 -13.20 -28.63 -71.04
N GLY A 115 -12.70 -29.86 -71.28
CA GLY A 115 -11.88 -30.17 -72.45
C GLY A 115 -12.69 -30.11 -73.75
N GLU A 116 -13.90 -30.67 -73.73
CA GLU A 116 -14.83 -30.66 -74.87
C GLU A 116 -15.30 -29.24 -75.23
N GLN A 117 -15.52 -28.39 -74.22
CA GLN A 117 -15.93 -26.99 -74.43
C GLN A 117 -14.78 -26.15 -74.99
N LEU A 118 -13.58 -26.30 -74.44
CA LEU A 118 -12.39 -25.58 -74.93
C LEU A 118 -12.02 -25.96 -76.37
N ALA A 119 -12.33 -27.19 -76.81
CA ALA A 119 -12.10 -27.61 -78.19
C ALA A 119 -13.00 -26.91 -79.22
N LYS A 120 -14.10 -26.29 -78.78
CA LYS A 120 -15.04 -25.54 -79.64
C LYS A 120 -14.63 -24.08 -79.86
N HIS A 121 -13.56 -23.63 -79.22
CA HIS A 121 -13.09 -22.24 -79.29
C HIS A 121 -11.85 -22.09 -80.19
N ASP A 122 -11.63 -20.85 -80.64
CA ASP A 122 -10.55 -20.50 -81.57
C ASP A 122 -9.14 -20.70 -80.98
N ILE A 123 -8.23 -21.25 -81.78
CA ILE A 123 -6.95 -21.84 -81.36
C ILE A 123 -6.01 -20.79 -80.73
N GLU A 124 -6.07 -19.53 -81.16
CA GLU A 124 -5.14 -18.47 -80.74
C GLU A 124 -5.29 -18.05 -79.27
N LYS A 125 -6.51 -18.10 -78.70
CA LYS A 125 -6.78 -17.69 -77.30
C LYS A 125 -6.81 -18.85 -76.31
N VAL A 126 -7.07 -20.07 -76.79
CA VAL A 126 -7.27 -21.26 -75.95
C VAL A 126 -6.06 -21.58 -75.07
N GLN A 127 -4.83 -21.34 -75.52
CA GLN A 127 -3.63 -21.54 -74.70
C GLN A 127 -3.62 -20.65 -73.45
N LYS A 128 -4.01 -19.37 -73.59
CA LYS A 128 -4.10 -18.43 -72.45
C LYS A 128 -5.18 -18.86 -71.45
N TRP A 129 -6.33 -19.31 -71.96
CA TRP A 129 -7.43 -19.79 -71.12
C TRP A 129 -7.09 -21.10 -70.39
N ARG A 130 -6.38 -22.04 -71.03
CA ARG A 130 -5.90 -23.26 -70.38
C ARG A 130 -4.98 -22.95 -69.19
N LEU A 131 -4.05 -22.01 -69.37
CA LEU A 131 -3.18 -21.56 -68.27
C LEU A 131 -3.96 -20.92 -67.13
N ALA A 132 -4.93 -20.05 -67.45
CA ALA A 132 -5.77 -19.39 -66.45
C ALA A 132 -6.62 -20.39 -65.65
N LEU A 133 -7.26 -21.35 -66.32
CA LEU A 133 -8.04 -22.41 -65.66
C LEU A 133 -7.15 -23.29 -64.78
N HIS A 134 -5.95 -23.66 -65.27
CA HIS A 134 -4.99 -24.43 -64.50
C HIS A 134 -4.55 -23.69 -63.22
N GLU A 135 -4.19 -22.41 -63.34
CA GLU A 135 -3.77 -21.60 -62.19
C GLU A 135 -4.90 -21.38 -61.19
N ALA A 136 -6.10 -21.04 -61.64
CA ALA A 136 -7.24 -20.85 -60.74
C ALA A 136 -7.63 -22.15 -60.03
N ALA A 137 -7.54 -23.30 -60.70
CA ALA A 137 -7.84 -24.60 -60.09
C ALA A 137 -6.75 -25.10 -59.13
N ASN A 138 -5.55 -24.50 -59.13
CA ASN A 138 -4.49 -24.76 -58.16
C ASN A 138 -4.64 -23.92 -56.88
N LEU A 139 -5.55 -22.95 -56.84
CA LEU A 139 -5.86 -22.20 -55.63
C LEU A 139 -6.72 -23.04 -54.67
N ALA A 140 -6.46 -22.91 -53.37
CA ALA A 140 -7.31 -23.48 -52.35
C ALA A 140 -8.69 -22.78 -52.39
N GLY A 141 -9.75 -23.57 -52.49
CA GLY A 141 -11.11 -23.07 -52.55
C GLY A 141 -12.11 -24.13 -52.12
N TRP A 142 -13.38 -23.89 -52.38
CA TRP A 142 -14.46 -24.74 -51.87
C TRP A 142 -15.03 -25.63 -52.97
N HIS A 143 -15.30 -26.89 -52.66
CA HIS A 143 -15.91 -27.84 -53.57
C HIS A 143 -17.28 -28.26 -53.05
N PHE A 144 -18.31 -28.09 -53.87
CA PHE A 144 -19.68 -28.47 -53.58
C PHE A 144 -20.09 -29.61 -54.51
N LYS A 145 -20.43 -30.77 -53.91
CA LYS A 145 -20.86 -31.97 -54.63
C LYS A 145 -22.19 -32.50 -54.11
N ASP A 146 -22.34 -32.59 -52.78
CA ASP A 146 -23.55 -33.04 -52.10
C ASP A 146 -23.74 -32.24 -50.79
N GLY A 147 -24.98 -31.86 -50.43
CA GLY A 147 -25.31 -31.14 -49.20
C GLY A 147 -26.30 -29.98 -49.39
N TYR A 148 -26.55 -29.20 -48.32
CA TYR A 148 -27.41 -28.03 -48.38
C TYR A 148 -26.63 -26.76 -48.81
N GLU A 149 -27.08 -26.10 -49.88
CA GLU A 149 -26.44 -24.90 -50.41
C GLU A 149 -26.37 -23.75 -49.38
N TYR A 150 -27.40 -23.57 -48.54
CA TYR A 150 -27.43 -22.47 -47.57
C TYR A 150 -26.31 -22.58 -46.52
N GLU A 151 -26.00 -23.80 -46.04
CA GLU A 151 -24.90 -24.01 -45.09
C GLU A 151 -23.56 -23.75 -45.75
N PHE A 152 -23.41 -24.19 -46.99
CA PHE A 152 -22.21 -23.98 -47.77
C PHE A 152 -21.97 -22.48 -48.06
N ILE A 153 -23.02 -21.75 -48.44
CA ILE A 153 -23.00 -20.29 -48.63
C ILE A 153 -22.65 -19.59 -47.30
N SER A 154 -23.24 -19.98 -46.17
CA SER A 154 -22.92 -19.37 -44.87
C SER A 154 -21.43 -19.45 -44.54
N ARG A 155 -20.80 -20.61 -44.77
CA ARG A 155 -19.36 -20.82 -44.54
C ARG A 155 -18.49 -19.93 -45.43
N ILE A 156 -18.89 -19.73 -46.70
CA ILE A 156 -18.18 -18.85 -47.63
C ILE A 156 -18.29 -17.40 -47.16
N VAL A 157 -19.49 -16.94 -46.80
CA VAL A 157 -19.73 -15.56 -46.38
C VAL A 157 -19.03 -15.25 -45.05
N GLU A 158 -18.95 -16.20 -44.12
CA GLU A 158 -18.16 -16.07 -42.88
C GLU A 158 -16.68 -15.85 -43.18
N MET A 159 -16.09 -16.63 -44.08
CA MET A 159 -14.68 -16.47 -44.48
C MET A 159 -14.41 -15.12 -45.16
N VAL A 160 -15.35 -14.67 -46.01
CA VAL A 160 -15.25 -13.36 -46.68
C VAL A 160 -15.38 -12.21 -45.67
N ASP A 161 -16.30 -12.28 -44.71
CA ASP A 161 -16.46 -11.27 -43.65
C ASP A 161 -15.24 -11.19 -42.71
N LEU A 162 -14.69 -12.34 -42.29
CA LEU A 162 -13.46 -12.41 -41.48
C LEU A 162 -12.28 -11.70 -42.18
N SER A 163 -12.15 -11.90 -43.49
CA SER A 163 -11.11 -11.24 -44.28
C SER A 163 -11.35 -9.72 -44.42
N LYS A 164 -12.59 -9.23 -44.32
CA LYS A 164 -12.92 -7.79 -44.34
C LYS A 164 -12.47 -7.07 -43.08
N ARG A 165 -12.60 -7.69 -41.90
CA ARG A 165 -12.39 -7.08 -40.57
C ARG A 165 -10.92 -6.89 -40.17
N ASN A 166 -9.98 -7.59 -40.80
CA ASN A 166 -8.54 -7.39 -40.56
C ASN A 166 -7.99 -6.00 -41.00
N LEU A 167 -8.85 -5.07 -41.45
CA LEU A 167 -8.45 -3.78 -42.01
C LEU A 167 -9.37 -2.60 -41.64
N ILE A 168 -10.19 -2.68 -40.58
CA ILE A 168 -10.69 -1.45 -39.96
C ILE A 168 -9.63 -1.01 -38.95
N PRO A 169 -8.81 0.01 -39.23
CA PRO A 169 -8.01 0.59 -38.17
C PRO A 169 -9.01 1.27 -37.23
N VAL A 170 -9.20 0.72 -36.03
CA VAL A 170 -9.66 1.54 -34.91
C VAL A 170 -8.71 2.74 -34.87
N ASP A 171 -9.27 3.94 -34.85
CA ASP A 171 -8.54 5.18 -35.10
C ASP A 171 -7.19 5.25 -34.36
N LYS A 172 -6.26 5.87 -35.09
CA LYS A 172 -4.81 5.97 -34.91
C LYS A 172 -4.25 6.49 -33.57
N TYR A 173 -5.01 6.51 -32.46
CA TYR A 173 -4.61 7.18 -31.22
C TYR A 173 -5.16 6.48 -29.96
N LEU A 174 -4.53 5.37 -29.56
CA LEU A 174 -4.93 4.59 -28.38
C LEU A 174 -3.74 4.30 -27.46
N VAL A 175 -2.97 5.34 -27.19
CA VAL A 175 -1.80 5.30 -26.30
C VAL A 175 -2.22 4.80 -24.91
N GLY A 176 -1.49 3.82 -24.39
CA GLY A 176 -1.73 3.21 -23.09
C GLY A 176 -2.85 2.15 -23.04
N LEU A 177 -3.54 1.85 -24.15
CA LEU A 177 -4.53 0.76 -24.16
C LEU A 177 -3.89 -0.63 -24.24
N GLU A 178 -2.69 -0.75 -24.82
CA GLU A 178 -1.93 -2.00 -24.88
C GLU A 178 -1.60 -2.55 -23.49
N SER A 179 -1.36 -1.66 -22.52
CA SER A 179 -1.07 -2.04 -21.13
C SER A 179 -2.34 -2.35 -20.31
N ARG A 180 -3.48 -1.73 -20.66
CA ARG A 180 -4.73 -1.79 -19.89
C ARG A 180 -5.70 -2.87 -20.38
N LEU A 181 -5.81 -3.09 -21.70
CA LEU A 181 -6.73 -4.09 -22.27
C LEU A 181 -6.45 -5.51 -21.77
N PRO A 182 -5.21 -6.04 -21.76
CA PRO A 182 -4.93 -7.38 -21.26
C PRO A 182 -5.37 -7.59 -19.81
N LYS A 183 -5.27 -6.54 -18.97
CA LYS A 183 -5.67 -6.59 -17.55
C LYS A 183 -7.18 -6.75 -17.40
N ILE A 184 -7.97 -6.10 -18.25
CA ILE A 184 -9.44 -6.25 -18.25
C ILE A 184 -9.84 -7.57 -18.90
N LEU A 185 -9.21 -7.97 -20.01
CA LEU A 185 -9.47 -9.27 -20.66
C LEU A 185 -9.23 -10.43 -19.70
N PHE A 186 -8.16 -10.37 -18.90
CA PHE A 186 -7.89 -11.33 -17.84
C PHE A 186 -9.03 -11.41 -16.82
N ARG A 187 -9.56 -10.25 -16.39
CA ARG A 187 -10.70 -10.17 -15.45
C ARG A 187 -12.02 -10.66 -16.04
N LEU A 188 -12.19 -10.55 -17.35
CA LEU A 188 -13.36 -11.07 -18.05
C LEU A 188 -13.30 -12.59 -18.18
N GLN A 189 -12.15 -13.25 -18.06
CA GLN A 189 -12.02 -14.71 -18.09
C GLN A 189 -12.83 -15.34 -19.24
N LEU A 190 -12.56 -14.96 -20.50
CA LEU A 190 -13.43 -15.26 -21.66
C LEU A 190 -13.75 -16.75 -21.88
N THR A 191 -12.93 -17.65 -21.33
CA THR A 191 -13.12 -19.12 -21.37
C THR A 191 -14.08 -19.66 -20.30
N ASP A 192 -14.40 -18.88 -19.28
CA ASP A 192 -15.29 -19.30 -18.19
C ASP A 192 -16.77 -19.36 -18.68
N PRO A 193 -17.48 -20.48 -18.47
CA PRO A 193 -18.86 -20.62 -18.91
C PRO A 193 -19.88 -19.83 -18.06
N THR A 194 -19.49 -19.24 -16.93
CA THR A 194 -20.37 -18.43 -16.09
C THR A 194 -20.57 -17.02 -16.65
N VAL A 195 -21.54 -16.29 -16.11
CA VAL A 195 -21.79 -14.88 -16.44
C VAL A 195 -20.95 -14.01 -15.52
N ILE A 196 -20.10 -13.16 -16.11
CA ILE A 196 -19.16 -12.30 -15.36
C ILE A 196 -19.51 -10.84 -15.59
N MET A 197 -19.67 -10.09 -14.49
CA MET A 197 -19.81 -8.64 -14.49
C MET A 197 -18.51 -7.98 -14.05
N VAL A 198 -18.03 -7.00 -14.82
CA VAL A 198 -16.81 -6.22 -14.52
C VAL A 198 -17.15 -4.73 -14.45
N GLY A 199 -16.76 -4.08 -13.35
CA GLY A 199 -16.85 -2.64 -13.20
C GLY A 199 -15.53 -1.96 -13.58
N ILE A 200 -15.58 -0.93 -14.44
CA ILE A 200 -14.46 -0.05 -14.76
C ILE A 200 -14.68 1.29 -14.06
N CYS A 201 -13.84 1.61 -13.08
CA CYS A 201 -13.99 2.79 -12.23
C CYS A 201 -12.80 3.76 -12.35
N GLY A 202 -13.02 5.03 -12.05
CA GLY A 202 -11.98 6.06 -12.03
C GLY A 202 -12.53 7.47 -12.21
N VAL A 203 -11.67 8.47 -12.05
CA VAL A 203 -12.01 9.90 -12.11
C VAL A 203 -12.56 10.34 -13.48
N SER A 204 -13.22 11.50 -13.51
CA SER A 204 -13.69 12.11 -14.77
C SER A 204 -12.52 12.35 -15.72
N GLY A 205 -12.69 12.15 -17.03
CA GLY A 205 -11.64 12.38 -18.03
C GLY A 205 -10.50 11.34 -18.10
N ILE A 206 -10.47 10.32 -17.24
CA ILE A 206 -9.41 9.28 -17.23
C ILE A 206 -9.43 8.32 -18.44
N GLY A 207 -10.46 8.37 -19.29
CA GLY A 207 -10.57 7.53 -20.49
C GLY A 207 -11.36 6.22 -20.31
N LYS A 208 -12.21 6.09 -19.29
CA LYS A 208 -13.08 4.90 -19.08
C LYS A 208 -13.90 4.52 -20.32
N THR A 209 -14.62 5.48 -20.90
CA THR A 209 -15.42 5.28 -22.12
C THR A 209 -14.57 4.83 -23.29
N THR A 210 -13.39 5.40 -23.48
CA THR A 210 -12.44 5.01 -24.53
C THR A 210 -11.93 3.58 -24.33
N LEU A 211 -11.61 3.20 -23.09
CA LEU A 211 -11.18 1.85 -22.74
C LEU A 211 -12.31 0.82 -22.95
N ALA A 212 -13.54 1.16 -22.58
CA ALA A 212 -14.71 0.31 -22.80
C ALA A 212 -15.01 0.13 -24.28
N GLN A 213 -14.87 1.19 -25.09
CA GLN A 213 -15.03 1.11 -26.55
C GLN A 213 -13.96 0.21 -27.18
N ALA A 214 -12.68 0.42 -26.83
CA ALA A 214 -11.59 -0.42 -27.35
C ALA A 214 -11.75 -1.90 -26.96
N LEU A 215 -12.24 -2.16 -25.75
CA LEU A 215 -12.60 -3.50 -25.31
C LEU A 215 -13.73 -4.08 -26.17
N TYR A 216 -14.82 -3.33 -26.37
CA TYR A 216 -15.93 -3.75 -27.22
C TYR A 216 -15.45 -4.16 -28.61
N ASP A 217 -14.68 -3.29 -29.26
CA ASP A 217 -14.19 -3.52 -30.62
C ASP A 217 -13.26 -4.75 -30.69
N SER A 218 -12.52 -5.04 -29.61
CA SER A 218 -11.59 -6.18 -29.53
C SER A 218 -12.26 -7.53 -29.36
N ILE A 219 -13.38 -7.64 -28.62
CA ILE A 219 -13.95 -8.93 -28.24
C ILE A 219 -15.40 -9.15 -28.68
N CYS A 220 -16.08 -8.15 -29.25
CA CYS A 220 -17.50 -8.27 -29.61
C CYS A 220 -17.81 -9.44 -30.55
N GLN A 221 -16.82 -9.90 -31.33
CA GLN A 221 -16.95 -11.00 -32.30
C GLN A 221 -16.92 -12.38 -31.64
N GLU A 222 -16.45 -12.50 -30.40
CA GLU A 222 -16.42 -13.77 -29.66
C GLU A 222 -17.79 -14.14 -29.03
N PHE A 223 -18.75 -13.22 -29.11
CA PHE A 223 -20.08 -13.35 -28.53
C PHE A 223 -21.13 -13.53 -29.64
N GLU A 224 -22.19 -14.25 -29.33
CA GLU A 224 -23.31 -14.45 -30.26
C GLU A 224 -23.97 -13.11 -30.61
N ARG A 225 -24.07 -12.23 -29.61
CA ARG A 225 -24.62 -10.89 -29.72
C ARG A 225 -23.86 -9.93 -28.81
N SER A 226 -23.78 -8.68 -29.22
CA SER A 226 -23.09 -7.63 -28.46
C SER A 226 -23.85 -6.31 -28.55
N CYS A 227 -23.79 -5.50 -27.49
CA CYS A 227 -24.45 -4.20 -27.42
C CYS A 227 -23.61 -3.22 -26.59
N PHE A 228 -23.47 -1.99 -27.10
CA PHE A 228 -22.81 -0.89 -26.40
C PHE A 228 -23.80 0.25 -26.16
N ILE A 229 -24.14 0.49 -24.89
CA ILE A 229 -24.96 1.62 -24.48
C ILE A 229 -24.04 2.74 -24.00
N SER A 230 -23.87 3.75 -24.85
CA SER A 230 -23.13 4.97 -24.52
C SER A 230 -23.91 5.84 -23.53
N ASP A 231 -23.19 6.47 -22.61
CA ASP A 231 -23.67 7.45 -21.61
C ASP A 231 -25.09 7.20 -21.05
N VAL A 232 -25.21 6.14 -20.23
CA VAL A 232 -26.45 5.73 -19.56
C VAL A 232 -27.01 6.85 -18.68
N ARG A 233 -26.15 7.59 -17.97
CA ARG A 233 -26.58 8.74 -17.16
C ARG A 233 -27.36 9.77 -17.98
N VAL A 234 -26.79 10.25 -19.08
CA VAL A 234 -27.45 11.30 -19.89
C VAL A 234 -28.66 10.74 -20.62
N ASN A 235 -28.55 9.53 -21.19
CA ASN A 235 -29.61 8.96 -21.99
C ASN A 235 -30.83 8.49 -21.16
N SER A 236 -30.62 8.04 -19.93
CA SER A 236 -31.73 7.70 -19.03
C SER A 236 -32.55 8.93 -18.64
N VAL A 237 -31.92 10.08 -18.41
CA VAL A 237 -32.63 11.34 -18.13
C VAL A 237 -33.32 11.89 -19.39
N LYS A 238 -32.65 11.81 -20.55
CA LYS A 238 -33.15 12.42 -21.79
C LYS A 238 -34.27 11.62 -22.46
N TYR A 239 -34.17 10.29 -22.47
CA TYR A 239 -35.07 9.40 -23.22
C TYR A 239 -35.79 8.37 -22.36
N GLY A 240 -35.46 8.25 -21.07
CA GLY A 240 -36.01 7.25 -20.17
C GLY A 240 -35.33 5.88 -20.28
N LEU A 241 -35.48 5.06 -19.24
CA LEU A 241 -34.90 3.71 -19.17
C LEU A 241 -35.56 2.74 -20.15
N ALA A 242 -36.86 2.88 -20.42
CA ALA A 242 -37.58 2.05 -21.39
C ALA A 242 -36.94 2.15 -22.79
N HIS A 243 -36.50 3.35 -23.20
CA HIS A 243 -35.83 3.55 -24.48
C HIS A 243 -34.46 2.83 -24.55
N LEU A 244 -33.71 2.83 -23.44
CA LEU A 244 -32.45 2.09 -23.36
C LEU A 244 -32.68 0.58 -23.44
N GLN A 245 -33.74 0.06 -22.83
CA GLN A 245 -34.13 -1.34 -22.94
C GLN A 245 -34.51 -1.72 -24.39
N GLU A 246 -35.24 -0.86 -25.10
CA GLU A 246 -35.53 -1.06 -26.53
C GLU A 246 -34.25 -1.14 -27.37
N LYS A 247 -33.28 -0.27 -27.09
CA LYS A 247 -31.99 -0.28 -27.80
C LYS A 247 -31.24 -1.60 -27.58
N ILE A 248 -31.13 -2.06 -26.32
CA ILE A 248 -30.52 -3.36 -25.97
C ILE A 248 -31.24 -4.50 -26.69
N LEU A 249 -32.57 -4.49 -26.70
CA LEU A 249 -33.37 -5.51 -27.39
C LEU A 249 -33.17 -5.49 -28.90
N SER A 250 -33.09 -4.32 -29.52
CA SER A 250 -32.92 -4.21 -30.98
C SER A 250 -31.57 -4.77 -31.44
N GLU A 251 -30.48 -4.45 -30.72
CA GLU A 251 -29.14 -4.91 -31.07
C GLU A 251 -28.92 -6.40 -30.75
N ILE A 252 -29.49 -6.91 -29.65
CA ILE A 252 -29.26 -8.30 -29.22
C ILE A 252 -30.30 -9.28 -29.80
N ALA A 253 -31.58 -8.88 -29.89
CA ALA A 253 -32.64 -9.75 -30.39
C ALA A 253 -32.83 -9.67 -31.91
N GLY A 254 -32.37 -8.59 -32.57
CA GLY A 254 -32.54 -8.39 -34.01
C GLY A 254 -33.96 -8.04 -34.44
N GLU A 255 -34.83 -7.64 -33.49
CA GLU A 255 -36.23 -7.29 -33.72
C GLU A 255 -36.52 -5.92 -33.06
N ASN A 256 -37.23 -5.02 -33.76
CA ASN A 256 -37.71 -3.75 -33.20
C ASN A 256 -38.88 -4.00 -32.24
N THR A 257 -38.58 -4.42 -31.02
CA THR A 257 -39.57 -4.70 -29.98
C THR A 257 -39.87 -3.43 -29.19
N ARG A 258 -41.12 -2.96 -29.25
CA ARG A 258 -41.55 -1.76 -28.54
C ARG A 258 -41.81 -2.06 -27.05
N VAL A 259 -41.20 -1.30 -26.15
CA VAL A 259 -41.33 -1.46 -24.69
C VAL A 259 -42.35 -0.44 -24.19
N ILE A 260 -43.48 -0.93 -23.65
CA ILE A 260 -44.58 -0.09 -23.18
C ILE A 260 -44.26 0.60 -21.84
N ASN A 261 -43.52 -0.09 -20.95
CA ASN A 261 -43.03 0.43 -19.68
C ASN A 261 -41.79 -0.34 -19.21
N GLU A 262 -41.01 0.23 -18.28
CA GLU A 262 -39.70 -0.30 -17.87
C GLU A 262 -39.80 -1.72 -17.28
N HIS A 263 -40.83 -1.99 -16.48
CA HIS A 263 -41.03 -3.29 -15.84
C HIS A 263 -41.36 -4.41 -16.84
N LYS A 264 -42.17 -4.13 -17.87
CA LYS A 264 -42.41 -5.08 -18.95
C LYS A 264 -41.15 -5.26 -19.79
N GLY A 265 -40.36 -4.21 -19.97
CA GLY A 265 -39.06 -4.27 -20.64
C GLY A 265 -38.11 -5.27 -19.98
N ILE A 266 -38.01 -5.28 -18.64
CA ILE A 266 -37.24 -6.27 -17.88
C ILE A 266 -37.65 -7.70 -18.25
N SER A 267 -38.96 -7.98 -18.25
CA SER A 267 -39.47 -9.34 -18.52
C SER A 267 -39.12 -9.81 -19.94
N ILE A 268 -39.11 -8.88 -20.90
CA ILE A 268 -38.74 -9.16 -22.30
C ILE A 268 -37.24 -9.36 -22.43
N LEU A 269 -36.42 -8.53 -21.77
CA LEU A 269 -34.97 -8.66 -21.71
C LEU A 269 -34.58 -10.04 -21.18
N ILE A 270 -35.10 -10.43 -20.01
CA ILE A 270 -34.82 -11.73 -19.40
C ILE A 270 -35.11 -12.86 -20.40
N ARG A 271 -36.31 -12.90 -20.99
CA ARG A 271 -36.69 -13.97 -21.94
C ARG A 271 -35.81 -14.03 -23.19
N LYS A 272 -35.34 -12.89 -23.69
CA LYS A 272 -34.58 -12.82 -24.95
C LYS A 272 -33.07 -12.99 -24.74
N LEU A 273 -32.57 -12.71 -23.54
CA LEU A 273 -31.16 -12.83 -23.16
C LEU A 273 -30.85 -14.18 -22.49
N GLN A 274 -31.82 -14.81 -21.82
CA GLN A 274 -31.70 -16.16 -21.27
C GLN A 274 -31.48 -17.18 -22.38
N GLY A 275 -30.23 -17.66 -22.50
CA GLY A 275 -29.82 -18.66 -23.48
C GLY A 275 -28.88 -18.17 -24.57
N LYS A 276 -28.58 -16.87 -24.61
CA LYS A 276 -27.59 -16.30 -25.55
C LYS A 276 -26.29 -15.92 -24.85
N ARG A 277 -25.16 -16.12 -25.52
CA ARG A 277 -23.85 -15.65 -25.05
C ARG A 277 -23.64 -14.20 -25.50
N VAL A 278 -23.80 -13.25 -24.57
CA VAL A 278 -23.88 -11.80 -24.88
C VAL A 278 -22.70 -11.02 -24.28
N LEU A 279 -22.22 -10.02 -25.02
CA LEU A 279 -21.39 -8.92 -24.48
C LEU A 279 -22.22 -7.64 -24.35
N LEU A 280 -22.42 -7.15 -23.13
CA LEU A 280 -23.15 -5.91 -22.86
C LEU A 280 -22.23 -4.88 -22.19
N ILE A 281 -22.09 -3.69 -22.77
CA ILE A 281 -21.36 -2.58 -22.14
C ILE A 281 -22.33 -1.44 -21.80
N LEU A 282 -22.34 -1.06 -20.52
CA LEU A 282 -23.11 0.07 -19.98
C LEU A 282 -22.14 1.18 -19.57
N ASP A 283 -22.06 2.24 -20.38
CA ASP A 283 -21.12 3.33 -20.16
C ASP A 283 -21.72 4.46 -19.30
N ASN A 284 -20.93 5.00 -18.38
CA ASN A 284 -21.23 6.14 -17.51
C ASN A 284 -22.52 5.99 -16.68
N VAL A 285 -22.60 4.91 -15.91
CA VAL A 285 -23.69 4.66 -14.95
C VAL A 285 -23.41 5.45 -13.66
N ASP A 286 -24.41 6.18 -13.14
CA ASP A 286 -24.30 6.99 -11.92
C ASP A 286 -25.35 6.68 -10.85
N LYS A 287 -26.34 5.83 -11.15
CA LYS A 287 -27.37 5.39 -10.20
C LYS A 287 -27.57 3.88 -10.25
N VAL A 288 -27.76 3.25 -9.08
CA VAL A 288 -28.04 1.81 -8.96
C VAL A 288 -29.32 1.43 -9.71
N GLU A 289 -30.34 2.29 -9.66
CA GLU A 289 -31.61 2.12 -10.38
C GLU A 289 -31.38 1.83 -11.87
N GLN A 290 -30.42 2.50 -12.53
CA GLN A 290 -30.13 2.25 -13.95
C GLN A 290 -29.69 0.80 -14.19
N LEU A 291 -28.91 0.21 -13.28
CA LEU A 291 -28.48 -1.18 -13.38
C LEU A 291 -29.62 -2.16 -13.05
N GLU A 292 -30.50 -1.82 -12.12
CA GLU A 292 -31.67 -2.64 -11.78
C GLU A 292 -32.63 -2.84 -12.97
N TYR A 293 -32.74 -1.83 -13.85
CA TYR A 293 -33.59 -1.91 -15.04
C TYR A 293 -32.89 -2.45 -16.30
N LEU A 294 -31.56 -2.37 -16.38
CA LEU A 294 -30.81 -2.75 -17.59
C LEU A 294 -30.06 -4.09 -17.46
N ALA A 295 -29.54 -4.43 -16.28
CA ALA A 295 -28.71 -5.61 -16.06
C ALA A 295 -28.70 -6.04 -14.57
N ARG A 296 -29.86 -6.40 -14.02
CA ARG A 296 -30.01 -6.64 -12.57
C ARG A 296 -29.21 -7.81 -12.03
N GLU A 297 -29.37 -8.97 -12.65
CA GLU A 297 -28.84 -10.24 -12.13
C GLU A 297 -28.18 -11.03 -13.26
N CYS A 298 -27.18 -11.84 -12.90
CA CYS A 298 -26.47 -12.70 -13.85
C CYS A 298 -27.40 -13.72 -14.55
N ASN A 299 -28.52 -14.10 -13.91
CA ASN A 299 -29.52 -15.03 -14.46
C ASN A 299 -30.35 -14.45 -15.62
N TRP A 300 -30.21 -13.15 -15.93
CA TRP A 300 -30.81 -12.55 -17.13
C TRP A 300 -30.10 -13.01 -18.40
N PHE A 301 -28.85 -13.44 -18.30
CA PHE A 301 -27.98 -13.70 -19.43
C PHE A 301 -27.68 -15.19 -19.58
N GLY A 302 -27.42 -15.65 -20.81
CA GLY A 302 -26.96 -17.01 -21.07
C GLY A 302 -25.52 -17.24 -20.62
N LEU A 303 -25.14 -18.51 -20.47
CA LEU A 303 -23.80 -18.93 -20.08
C LEU A 303 -22.71 -18.32 -20.98
N GLY A 304 -21.60 -17.92 -20.38
CA GLY A 304 -20.46 -17.30 -21.05
C GLY A 304 -20.65 -15.82 -21.38
N SER A 305 -21.72 -15.16 -20.91
CA SER A 305 -21.97 -13.73 -21.14
C SER A 305 -21.06 -12.83 -20.30
N ARG A 306 -20.75 -11.64 -20.82
CA ARG A 306 -19.93 -10.62 -20.16
C ARG A 306 -20.64 -9.29 -20.11
N ILE A 307 -20.70 -8.69 -18.93
CA ILE A 307 -21.32 -7.38 -18.71
C ILE A 307 -20.23 -6.44 -18.17
N VAL A 308 -20.02 -5.33 -18.85
CA VAL A 308 -19.03 -4.32 -18.45
C VAL A 308 -19.75 -3.02 -18.11
N ILE A 309 -19.50 -2.50 -16.92
CA ILE A 309 -20.13 -1.27 -16.42
C ILE A 309 -19.04 -0.24 -16.19
N THR A 310 -19.12 0.92 -16.83
CA THR A 310 -18.22 2.04 -16.51
C THR A 310 -18.91 3.02 -15.57
N THR A 311 -18.21 3.47 -14.53
CA THR A 311 -18.75 4.44 -13.57
C THR A 311 -17.65 5.30 -12.95
N ARG A 312 -18.05 6.37 -12.26
CA ARG A 312 -17.19 7.20 -11.41
C ARG A 312 -17.39 6.87 -9.92
N CYS A 313 -18.40 6.07 -9.57
CA CYS A 313 -18.81 5.81 -8.19
C CYS A 313 -18.77 4.30 -7.92
N LYS A 314 -17.86 3.88 -7.03
CA LYS A 314 -17.70 2.47 -6.67
C LYS A 314 -18.94 1.91 -5.95
N ASP A 315 -19.70 2.75 -5.25
CA ASP A 315 -20.91 2.33 -4.54
C ASP A 315 -21.99 1.82 -5.47
N VAL A 316 -22.10 2.41 -6.67
CA VAL A 316 -23.05 1.93 -7.66
C VAL A 316 -22.74 0.49 -8.05
N LEU A 317 -21.46 0.11 -8.10
CA LEU A 317 -21.03 -1.27 -8.35
C LEU A 317 -21.23 -2.15 -7.12
N ALA A 318 -20.85 -1.67 -5.92
CA ALA A 318 -20.94 -2.42 -4.67
C ALA A 318 -22.40 -2.71 -4.27
N ALA A 319 -23.28 -1.71 -4.36
CA ALA A 319 -24.72 -1.84 -4.10
C ALA A 319 -25.39 -2.81 -5.10
N HIS A 320 -24.87 -2.87 -6.33
CA HIS A 320 -25.30 -3.84 -7.35
C HIS A 320 -24.66 -5.24 -7.19
N GLY A 321 -23.73 -5.41 -6.25
CA GLY A 321 -23.03 -6.68 -6.00
C GLY A 321 -21.89 -7.01 -6.96
N VAL A 322 -21.39 -6.04 -7.74
CA VAL A 322 -20.26 -6.23 -8.67
C VAL A 322 -18.94 -6.18 -7.90
N LYS A 323 -18.32 -7.35 -7.70
CA LYS A 323 -17.04 -7.48 -6.96
C LYS A 323 -15.80 -7.30 -7.83
N ASN A 324 -15.89 -7.58 -9.13
CA ASN A 324 -14.75 -7.50 -10.04
C ASN A 324 -14.60 -6.08 -10.58
N ILE A 325 -13.83 -5.25 -9.87
CA ILE A 325 -13.63 -3.84 -10.20
C ILE A 325 -12.21 -3.62 -10.72
N TYR A 326 -12.09 -2.86 -11.81
CA TYR A 326 -10.85 -2.38 -12.39
C TYR A 326 -10.79 -0.85 -12.26
N ASP A 327 -9.90 -0.38 -11.39
CA ASP A 327 -9.57 1.04 -11.27
C ASP A 327 -8.62 1.46 -12.38
N VAL A 328 -9.04 2.44 -13.20
CA VAL A 328 -8.25 2.92 -14.33
C VAL A 328 -7.11 3.82 -13.83
N PRO A 329 -5.84 3.44 -14.04
CA PRO A 329 -4.73 4.29 -13.65
C PRO A 329 -4.56 5.46 -14.63
N ILE A 330 -4.02 6.59 -14.13
CA ILE A 330 -3.52 7.72 -14.93
C ILE A 330 -2.47 7.26 -15.95
N LEU A 331 -2.25 8.05 -17.01
CA LEU A 331 -1.19 7.76 -17.98
C LEU A 331 0.17 7.98 -17.35
N GLU A 332 1.06 7.01 -17.53
CA GLU A 332 2.47 7.20 -17.16
C GLU A 332 3.12 8.25 -18.06
N TYR A 333 4.22 8.87 -17.61
CA TYR A 333 4.90 9.92 -18.37
C TYR A 333 5.18 9.54 -19.83
N HIS A 334 5.61 8.31 -20.08
CA HIS A 334 5.88 7.83 -21.44
C HIS A 334 4.61 7.73 -22.30
N GLU A 335 3.51 7.23 -21.74
CA GLU A 335 2.21 7.14 -22.40
C GLU A 335 1.61 8.55 -22.62
N ALA A 336 1.68 9.42 -21.63
CA ALA A 336 1.21 10.79 -21.73
C ALA A 336 1.99 11.58 -22.79
N ARG A 337 3.31 11.41 -22.83
CA ARG A 337 4.19 12.02 -23.84
C ARG A 337 3.81 11.55 -25.24
N GLU A 338 3.61 10.26 -25.45
CA GLU A 338 3.20 9.73 -26.75
C GLU A 338 1.82 10.27 -27.17
N LEU A 339 0.85 10.35 -26.24
CA LEU A 339 -0.46 10.95 -26.51
C LEU A 339 -0.34 12.42 -26.91
N LEU A 340 0.42 13.21 -26.15
CA LEU A 340 0.72 14.62 -26.46
C LEU A 340 1.39 14.75 -27.83
N CYS A 341 2.47 14.00 -28.08
CA CYS A 341 3.19 14.05 -29.35
C CYS A 341 2.26 13.76 -30.53
N SER A 342 1.35 12.79 -30.36
CA SER A 342 0.39 12.40 -31.39
C SER A 342 -0.64 13.49 -31.73
N LYS A 343 -0.89 14.41 -30.79
CA LYS A 343 -1.80 15.55 -30.93
C LYS A 343 -1.10 16.80 -31.43
N VAL A 344 0.09 17.05 -30.92
CA VAL A 344 0.89 18.23 -31.22
C VAL A 344 1.57 18.10 -32.58
N PHE A 345 2.20 16.95 -32.85
CA PHE A 345 3.03 16.72 -34.03
C PHE A 345 2.41 15.69 -35.00
N LYS A 346 2.53 15.94 -36.31
CA LYS A 346 2.07 15.00 -37.36
C LYS A 346 3.17 13.99 -37.79
N GLY A 347 4.29 13.91 -37.06
CA GLY A 347 5.49 13.13 -37.40
C GLY A 347 6.43 12.91 -36.19
N PRO A 348 7.66 12.41 -36.38
CA PRO A 348 8.59 12.11 -35.28
C PRO A 348 8.94 13.37 -34.47
N THR A 349 8.94 13.23 -33.15
CA THR A 349 9.17 14.31 -32.19
C THR A 349 10.59 14.88 -32.29
N PRO A 350 10.77 16.20 -32.39
CA PRO A 350 12.10 16.81 -32.25
C PRO A 350 12.58 16.78 -30.79
N ASP A 351 13.86 16.45 -30.56
CA ASP A 351 14.44 16.26 -29.21
C ASP A 351 14.40 17.51 -28.32
N TYR A 352 14.31 18.72 -28.91
CA TYR A 352 14.28 19.99 -28.18
C TYR A 352 12.92 20.31 -27.53
N CYS A 353 11.83 19.62 -27.89
CA CYS A 353 10.50 19.85 -27.31
C CYS A 353 10.26 19.09 -25.99
N ASN A 354 11.25 18.36 -25.47
CA ASN A 354 11.10 17.52 -24.28
C ASN A 354 10.77 18.31 -23.00
N SER A 355 11.27 19.54 -22.84
CA SER A 355 10.94 20.40 -21.70
C SER A 355 9.46 20.80 -21.70
N ILE A 356 8.95 21.24 -22.85
CA ILE A 356 7.53 21.62 -23.04
C ILE A 356 6.60 20.41 -22.84
N LEU A 357 6.98 19.24 -23.36
CA LEU A 357 6.19 18.01 -23.17
C LEU A 357 6.18 17.55 -21.71
N LYS A 358 7.30 17.72 -21.00
CA LYS A 358 7.37 17.45 -19.56
C LYS A 358 6.50 18.41 -18.77
N ARG A 359 6.59 19.70 -19.08
CA ARG A 359 5.77 20.75 -18.46
C ARG A 359 4.29 20.55 -18.72
N ALA A 360 3.90 20.21 -19.95
CA ALA A 360 2.52 19.84 -20.30
C ALA A 360 2.04 18.58 -19.56
N PHE A 361 2.90 17.58 -19.36
CA PHE A 361 2.59 16.43 -18.53
C PHE A 361 2.35 16.85 -17.08
N ASP A 362 3.25 17.66 -16.51
CA ASP A 362 3.17 18.15 -15.14
C ASP A 362 1.86 18.93 -14.92
N CYS A 363 1.45 19.81 -15.86
CA CYS A 363 0.16 20.50 -15.83
C CYS A 363 -1.06 19.55 -15.86
N SER A 364 -0.94 18.43 -16.57
CA SER A 364 -2.05 17.49 -16.78
C SER A 364 -2.11 16.35 -15.77
N HIS A 365 -1.04 16.13 -15.01
CA HIS A 365 -0.83 14.98 -14.13
C HIS A 365 -1.23 13.62 -14.76
N GLY A 366 -1.03 13.46 -16.08
CA GLY A 366 -1.32 12.21 -16.78
C GLY A 366 -2.80 11.95 -17.07
N LEU A 367 -3.71 12.92 -16.90
CA LEU A 367 -5.12 12.78 -17.29
C LEU A 367 -5.28 12.89 -18.83
N PRO A 368 -5.75 11.85 -19.53
CA PRO A 368 -5.83 11.83 -20.99
C PRO A 368 -6.63 12.98 -21.61
N LEU A 369 -7.71 13.42 -20.96
CA LEU A 369 -8.55 14.49 -21.49
C LEU A 369 -7.83 15.84 -21.43
N VAL A 370 -7.24 16.17 -20.29
CA VAL A 370 -6.44 17.40 -20.10
C VAL A 370 -5.25 17.41 -21.06
N LEU A 371 -4.57 16.27 -21.23
CA LEU A 371 -3.47 16.11 -22.19
C LEU A 371 -3.90 16.38 -23.64
N LYS A 372 -5.11 15.96 -24.02
CA LYS A 372 -5.66 16.22 -25.36
C LYS A 372 -5.97 17.69 -25.56
N ASP A 373 -6.52 18.35 -24.54
CA ASP A 373 -6.87 19.77 -24.62
C ASP A 373 -5.61 20.64 -24.71
N ILE A 374 -4.62 20.40 -23.85
CA ILE A 374 -3.29 21.03 -23.94
C ILE A 374 -2.64 20.74 -25.29
N GLY A 375 -2.65 19.48 -25.75
CA GLY A 375 -2.06 19.10 -27.03
C GLY A 375 -2.72 19.79 -28.23
N SER A 376 -4.04 19.96 -28.23
CA SER A 376 -4.78 20.71 -29.25
C SER A 376 -4.39 22.18 -29.25
N ALA A 377 -4.35 22.82 -28.07
CA ALA A 377 -3.97 24.23 -27.93
C ALA A 377 -2.53 24.49 -28.42
N LEU A 378 -1.59 23.60 -28.09
CA LEU A 378 -0.21 23.67 -28.59
C LEU A 378 -0.15 23.43 -30.12
N SER A 379 -0.95 22.50 -30.66
CA SER A 379 -0.98 22.23 -32.10
C SER A 379 -1.48 23.43 -32.90
N GLU A 380 -2.52 24.13 -32.44
CA GLU A 380 -3.02 25.35 -33.10
C GLU A 380 -1.94 26.42 -33.21
N LYS A 381 -1.20 26.66 -32.13
CA LYS A 381 -0.08 27.60 -32.14
C LYS A 381 1.03 27.17 -33.11
N ILE A 382 1.45 25.91 -33.07
CA ILE A 382 2.53 25.40 -33.93
C ILE A 382 2.15 25.46 -35.42
N ASN A 383 0.90 25.15 -35.78
CA ASN A 383 0.44 25.25 -37.16
C ASN A 383 0.39 26.71 -37.66
N GLY A 384 0.31 27.70 -36.76
CA GLY A 384 0.35 29.12 -37.09
C GLY A 384 1.75 29.69 -37.36
N ILE A 385 2.81 29.01 -36.90
CA ILE A 385 4.18 29.56 -36.88
C ILE A 385 4.97 29.29 -38.19
N GLY A 386 4.46 28.42 -39.09
CA GLY A 386 5.19 28.06 -40.32
C GLY A 386 6.43 27.18 -40.04
N SER A 387 7.11 26.74 -41.10
CA SER A 387 8.11 25.65 -41.04
C SER A 387 9.47 25.98 -40.38
N ASP A 388 9.65 27.17 -39.80
CA ASP A 388 10.87 27.57 -39.09
C ASP A 388 10.55 27.86 -37.62
N LEU A 389 10.72 26.84 -36.76
CA LEU A 389 10.64 26.99 -35.29
C LEU A 389 11.97 27.55 -34.76
N SER A 390 12.02 28.86 -34.46
CA SER A 390 13.14 29.54 -33.79
C SER A 390 13.01 29.47 -32.25
N GLU A 391 14.05 29.84 -31.47
CA GLU A 391 13.97 29.95 -30.00
C GLU A 391 12.79 30.80 -29.51
N THR A 392 12.46 31.88 -30.23
CA THR A 392 11.29 32.75 -29.98
C THR A 392 9.93 32.04 -30.03
N SER A 393 9.82 30.89 -30.71
CA SER A 393 8.59 30.10 -30.78
C SER A 393 8.38 29.16 -29.58
N LEU A 394 9.45 28.84 -28.83
CA LEU A 394 9.38 28.05 -27.60
C LEU A 394 8.86 28.89 -26.44
N ASP A 395 9.26 30.15 -26.35
CA ASP A 395 8.73 31.11 -25.34
C ASP A 395 7.21 31.31 -25.49
N GLU A 396 6.68 31.35 -26.73
CA GLU A 396 5.23 31.48 -26.96
C GLU A 396 4.44 30.22 -26.57
N LEU A 397 5.07 29.04 -26.63
CA LEU A 397 4.50 27.78 -26.16
C LEU A 397 4.57 27.68 -24.64
N ASP A 398 5.66 28.13 -24.02
CA ASP A 398 5.77 28.26 -22.57
C ASP A 398 4.72 29.23 -22.02
N ILE A 399 4.52 30.40 -22.65
CA ILE A 399 3.44 31.34 -22.31
C ILE A 399 2.04 30.72 -22.52
N ALA A 400 1.90 29.77 -23.45
CA ALA A 400 0.64 29.04 -23.61
C ALA A 400 0.38 28.10 -22.42
N LEU A 401 1.43 27.44 -21.93
CA LEU A 401 1.38 26.55 -20.76
C LEU A 401 1.22 27.32 -19.45
N ASP A 402 1.72 28.55 -19.34
CA ASP A 402 1.49 29.42 -18.18
C ASP A 402 -0.01 29.62 -17.89
N ARG A 403 -0.88 29.55 -18.92
CA ARG A 403 -2.34 29.61 -18.74
C ARG A 403 -2.89 28.39 -17.99
N TYR A 404 -2.27 27.22 -18.17
CA TYR A 404 -2.67 25.97 -17.55
C TYR A 404 -1.99 25.75 -16.18
N GLU A 405 -0.82 26.36 -15.95
CA GLU A 405 -0.15 26.39 -14.63
C GLU A 405 -0.80 27.39 -13.66
N GLY A 406 -1.43 28.45 -14.18
CA GLY A 406 -2.06 29.50 -13.36
C GLY A 406 -3.56 29.31 -13.08
N VAL A 407 -4.29 28.55 -13.91
CA VAL A 407 -5.76 28.42 -13.85
C VAL A 407 -6.19 27.10 -14.49
N CYS A 408 -6.94 26.23 -13.78
CA CYS A 408 -7.73 25.21 -14.48
C CYS A 408 -8.64 25.90 -15.50
N ASP A 409 -8.44 25.61 -16.78
CA ASP A 409 -9.28 26.13 -17.86
C ASP A 409 -10.77 25.87 -17.55
N GLY A 410 -11.65 26.79 -17.95
CA GLY A 410 -13.07 26.73 -17.61
C GLY A 410 -13.74 25.44 -18.07
N GLU A 411 -13.28 24.86 -19.18
CA GLU A 411 -13.75 23.58 -19.69
C GLU A 411 -13.29 22.39 -18.82
N ILE A 412 -12.01 22.33 -18.41
CA ILE A 412 -11.49 21.28 -17.51
C ILE A 412 -12.15 21.36 -16.13
N GLN A 413 -12.30 22.57 -15.59
CA GLN A 413 -13.00 22.80 -14.33
C GLN A 413 -14.44 22.29 -14.41
N SER A 414 -15.17 22.60 -15.49
CA SER A 414 -16.56 22.13 -15.67
C SER A 414 -16.69 20.61 -15.66
N ILE A 415 -15.70 19.88 -16.18
CA ILE A 415 -15.73 18.42 -16.30
C ILE A 415 -15.48 17.74 -14.95
N LEU A 416 -14.59 18.31 -14.13
CA LEU A 416 -14.29 17.81 -12.79
C LEU A 416 -15.38 18.22 -11.79
N GLN A 417 -15.88 19.45 -11.91
CA GLN A 417 -16.85 20.06 -11.01
C GLN A 417 -18.19 19.33 -10.97
N VAL A 418 -18.57 18.65 -12.06
CA VAL A 418 -19.75 17.76 -12.06
C VAL A 418 -19.72 16.73 -10.91
N SER A 419 -18.53 16.24 -10.54
CA SER A 419 -18.38 15.27 -9.45
C SER A 419 -18.55 15.93 -8.08
N TYR A 420 -18.06 17.16 -7.93
CA TYR A 420 -18.25 17.99 -6.73
C TYR A 420 -19.70 18.47 -6.55
N ASP A 421 -20.35 18.92 -7.62
CA ASP A 421 -21.73 19.43 -7.59
C ASP A 421 -22.74 18.36 -7.15
N SER A 422 -22.41 17.09 -7.41
CA SER A 422 -23.22 15.93 -7.00
C SER A 422 -23.07 15.55 -5.53
N LEU A 423 -22.18 16.18 -4.76
CA LEU A 423 -22.01 15.97 -3.32
C LEU A 423 -23.10 16.72 -2.54
N ASN A 424 -23.37 16.28 -1.30
CA ASN A 424 -24.21 17.05 -0.39
C ASN A 424 -23.42 18.22 0.22
N GLU A 425 -24.11 19.18 0.86
CA GLU A 425 -23.46 20.38 1.38
C GLU A 425 -22.41 20.11 2.46
N CYS A 426 -22.60 19.05 3.27
CA CYS A 426 -21.63 18.65 4.29
C CYS A 426 -20.33 18.16 3.65
N ASP A 427 -20.43 17.25 2.67
CA ASP A 427 -19.28 16.71 1.96
C ASP A 427 -18.56 17.75 1.13
N LYS A 428 -19.29 18.70 0.53
CA LYS A 428 -18.68 19.83 -0.18
C LYS A 428 -17.76 20.60 0.76
N ARG A 429 -18.24 20.91 1.98
CA ARG A 429 -17.42 21.62 2.99
C ARG A 429 -16.20 20.80 3.40
N ILE A 430 -16.36 19.50 3.66
CA ILE A 430 -15.24 18.60 4.02
C ILE A 430 -14.25 18.46 2.86
N PHE A 431 -14.73 18.29 1.64
CA PHE A 431 -13.91 18.19 0.43
C PHE A 431 -13.05 19.45 0.26
N LEU A 432 -13.66 20.63 0.39
CA LEU A 432 -12.93 21.90 0.31
C LEU A 432 -11.94 22.07 1.47
N ASP A 433 -12.30 21.67 2.70
CA ASP A 433 -11.37 21.71 3.84
C ASP A 433 -10.14 20.82 3.59
N ILE A 434 -10.36 19.58 3.16
CA ILE A 434 -9.29 18.63 2.88
C ILE A 434 -8.41 19.17 1.75
N ALA A 435 -9.01 19.55 0.62
CA ALA A 435 -8.27 20.02 -0.55
C ALA A 435 -7.45 21.29 -0.27
N CYS A 436 -7.98 22.22 0.52
CA CYS A 436 -7.28 23.46 0.84
C CYS A 436 -6.19 23.30 1.91
N PHE A 437 -6.38 22.42 2.90
CA PHE A 437 -5.58 22.43 4.13
C PHE A 437 -4.98 21.10 4.57
N PHE A 438 -5.58 19.97 4.21
CA PHE A 438 -5.28 18.68 4.86
C PHE A 438 -4.85 17.57 3.90
N VAL A 439 -4.56 17.89 2.63
CA VAL A 439 -3.91 16.93 1.72
C VAL A 439 -2.54 16.56 2.27
N GLY A 440 -2.24 15.27 2.32
CA GLY A 440 -0.98 14.73 2.84
C GLY A 440 -0.98 14.49 4.36
N GLU A 441 -1.96 15.01 5.10
CA GLU A 441 -2.05 14.81 6.54
C GLU A 441 -2.56 13.40 6.92
N PRO A 442 -2.22 12.88 8.11
CA PRO A 442 -2.74 11.61 8.60
C PRO A 442 -4.27 11.64 8.77
N LEU A 443 -4.96 10.57 8.38
CA LEU A 443 -6.43 10.48 8.48
C LEU A 443 -6.93 10.76 9.90
N SER A 444 -6.29 10.19 10.91
CA SER A 444 -6.68 10.35 12.32
C SER A 444 -6.68 11.81 12.78
N TYR A 445 -5.67 12.58 12.36
CA TYR A 445 -5.56 14.02 12.66
C TYR A 445 -6.69 14.83 12.01
N VAL A 446 -7.01 14.52 10.75
CA VAL A 446 -8.06 15.24 10.02
C VAL A 446 -9.45 14.89 10.55
N GLU A 447 -9.68 13.62 10.90
CA GLU A 447 -10.91 13.18 11.54
C GLU A 447 -11.14 13.88 12.88
N GLU A 448 -10.09 14.07 13.68
CA GLU A 448 -10.17 14.80 14.95
C GLU A 448 -10.63 16.26 14.75
N ILE A 449 -9.97 17.00 13.86
CA ILE A 449 -10.27 18.41 13.56
C ILE A 449 -11.69 18.58 13.03
N LEU A 450 -12.09 17.76 12.06
CA LEU A 450 -13.40 17.88 11.42
C LEU A 450 -14.52 17.40 12.35
N SER A 451 -14.27 16.39 13.21
CA SER A 451 -15.23 15.96 14.23
C SER A 451 -15.48 17.06 15.27
N ALA A 452 -14.43 17.79 15.68
CA ALA A 452 -14.55 18.95 16.57
C ALA A 452 -15.40 20.08 15.95
N CYS A 453 -15.47 20.15 14.61
CA CYS A 453 -16.36 21.06 13.89
C CYS A 453 -17.81 20.55 13.79
N GLY A 454 -18.13 19.37 14.33
CA GLY A 454 -19.46 18.76 14.29
C GLY A 454 -19.75 17.96 13.01
N PHE A 455 -18.73 17.57 12.25
CA PHE A 455 -18.90 16.74 11.05
C PHE A 455 -18.84 15.24 11.36
N TYR A 456 -19.61 14.45 10.61
CA TYR A 456 -19.52 12.97 10.61
C TYR A 456 -18.45 12.52 9.62
N THR A 457 -17.19 12.57 10.06
CA THR A 457 -16.00 12.45 9.21
C THR A 457 -15.82 11.09 8.56
N GLU A 458 -15.99 10.01 9.31
CA GLU A 458 -15.79 8.63 8.84
C GLU A 458 -16.67 8.35 7.61
N TYR A 459 -17.96 8.70 7.69
CA TYR A 459 -18.91 8.50 6.60
C TYR A 459 -18.62 9.40 5.40
N SER A 460 -18.32 10.68 5.62
CA SER A 460 -18.03 11.62 4.53
C SER A 460 -16.72 11.30 3.81
N ILE A 461 -15.65 10.93 4.53
CA ILE A 461 -14.36 10.55 3.93
C ILE A 461 -14.51 9.26 3.10
N SER A 462 -15.25 8.26 3.61
CA SER A 462 -15.58 7.04 2.84
C SER A 462 -16.25 7.42 1.51
N ARG A 463 -17.28 8.28 1.57
CA ARG A 463 -18.04 8.69 0.38
C ARG A 463 -17.23 9.50 -0.63
N LEU A 464 -16.33 10.37 -0.16
CA LEU A 464 -15.38 11.06 -1.04
C LEU A 464 -14.42 10.06 -1.71
N SER A 465 -14.00 9.02 -1.00
CA SER A 465 -13.13 7.98 -1.56
C SER A 465 -13.85 7.07 -2.57
N GLU A 466 -15.08 6.69 -2.27
CA GLU A 466 -15.95 5.90 -3.14
C GLU A 466 -16.25 6.60 -4.48
N ARG A 467 -16.26 7.94 -4.46
CA ARG A 467 -16.40 8.80 -5.65
C ARG A 467 -15.09 9.11 -6.36
N SER A 468 -13.99 8.49 -5.93
CA SER A 468 -12.64 8.72 -6.45
C SER A 468 -12.17 10.19 -6.36
N LEU A 469 -12.75 10.98 -5.46
CA LEU A 469 -12.34 12.37 -5.21
C LEU A 469 -11.21 12.45 -4.18
N LEU A 470 -11.05 11.41 -3.38
CA LEU A 470 -10.07 11.27 -2.32
C LEU A 470 -9.55 9.83 -2.28
N SER A 471 -8.31 9.64 -1.84
CA SER A 471 -7.73 8.32 -1.61
C SER A 471 -6.92 8.32 -0.32
N ILE A 472 -6.70 7.14 0.26
CA ILE A 472 -5.90 6.98 1.48
C ILE A 472 -4.67 6.15 1.10
N ALA A 473 -3.48 6.71 1.28
CA ALA A 473 -2.24 6.00 1.00
C ALA A 473 -2.04 4.83 1.97
N PRO A 474 -1.23 3.81 1.64
CA PRO A 474 -0.94 2.68 2.55
C PRO A 474 -0.42 3.09 3.93
N GLY A 475 0.19 4.29 4.04
CA GLY A 475 0.63 4.88 5.30
C GLY A 475 -0.43 5.67 6.08
N GLY A 476 -1.71 5.59 5.69
CA GLY A 476 -2.83 6.24 6.39
C GLY A 476 -2.97 7.76 6.16
N ARG A 477 -2.29 8.31 5.15
CA ARG A 477 -2.36 9.74 4.79
C ARG A 477 -3.38 10.00 3.69
N LEU A 478 -4.04 11.15 3.76
CA LEU A 478 -4.99 11.60 2.74
C LEU A 478 -4.25 12.02 1.47
N VAL A 479 -4.71 11.51 0.32
CA VAL A 479 -4.17 11.83 -0.99
C VAL A 479 -5.30 12.26 -1.90
N MET A 480 -5.18 13.44 -2.48
CA MET A 480 -6.10 13.98 -3.46
C MET A 480 -5.32 14.29 -4.74
N HIS A 481 -5.92 14.05 -5.91
CA HIS A 481 -5.29 14.40 -7.17
C HIS A 481 -5.18 15.93 -7.32
N ASP A 482 -4.07 16.42 -7.86
CA ASP A 482 -3.79 17.86 -7.98
C ASP A 482 -4.90 18.64 -8.70
N HIS A 483 -5.48 18.08 -9.77
CA HIS A 483 -6.65 18.67 -10.44
C HIS A 483 -7.89 18.85 -9.55
N MET A 484 -8.09 17.95 -8.58
CA MET A 484 -9.18 18.07 -7.61
C MET A 484 -8.87 19.16 -6.58
N ILE A 485 -7.60 19.29 -6.20
CA ILE A 485 -7.09 20.36 -5.33
C ILE A 485 -7.26 21.71 -6.01
N ASP A 486 -6.82 21.83 -7.26
CA ASP A 486 -6.90 23.07 -8.03
C ASP A 486 -8.35 23.48 -8.30
N MET A 487 -9.21 22.52 -8.65
CA MET A 487 -10.64 22.77 -8.77
C MET A 487 -11.24 23.28 -7.44
N ALA A 488 -10.94 22.63 -6.31
CA ALA A 488 -11.42 23.06 -5.00
C ALA A 488 -10.96 24.48 -4.64
N ARG A 489 -9.66 24.76 -4.85
CA ARG A 489 -9.07 26.08 -4.63
C ARG A 489 -9.70 27.13 -5.54
N LYS A 490 -10.00 26.79 -6.79
CA LYS A 490 -10.65 27.69 -7.75
C LYS A 490 -12.10 28.00 -7.35
N ILE A 491 -12.84 27.00 -6.88
CA ILE A 491 -14.21 27.19 -6.35
C ILE A 491 -14.19 28.23 -5.23
N VAL A 492 -13.25 28.12 -4.27
CA VAL A 492 -13.14 29.10 -3.19
C VAL A 492 -12.69 30.48 -3.70
N GLN A 493 -11.73 30.54 -4.63
CA GLN A 493 -11.31 31.81 -5.24
C GLN A 493 -12.47 32.50 -5.99
N GLN A 494 -13.38 31.76 -6.62
CA GLN A 494 -14.54 32.30 -7.33
C GLN A 494 -15.60 32.91 -6.40
N GLU A 495 -15.62 32.54 -5.11
CA GLU A 495 -16.51 33.19 -4.12
C GLU A 495 -16.21 34.69 -3.98
N SER A 496 -14.94 35.06 -4.12
CA SER A 496 -14.45 36.44 -4.15
C SER A 496 -13.08 36.50 -4.85
N PRO A 497 -13.06 36.80 -6.17
CA PRO A 497 -11.83 36.75 -6.95
C PRO A 497 -10.78 37.76 -6.50
N LEU A 498 -11.20 39.01 -6.25
CA LEU A 498 -10.31 40.15 -5.99
C LEU A 498 -10.05 40.40 -4.51
N HIS A 499 -10.95 39.98 -3.63
CA HIS A 499 -10.89 40.31 -2.20
C HIS A 499 -10.83 39.02 -1.37
N PRO A 500 -9.65 38.61 -0.86
CA PRO A 500 -9.53 37.38 -0.09
C PRO A 500 -10.44 37.34 1.13
N GLY A 501 -10.71 38.49 1.77
CA GLY A 501 -11.62 38.58 2.92
C GLY A 501 -13.04 38.07 2.67
N GLY A 502 -13.47 38.01 1.40
CA GLY A 502 -14.78 37.50 0.98
C GLY A 502 -14.86 35.99 0.72
N ARG A 503 -13.76 35.25 0.89
CA ARG A 503 -13.67 33.80 0.63
C ARG A 503 -13.94 32.98 1.90
N SER A 504 -14.43 31.76 1.75
CA SER A 504 -14.74 30.86 2.86
C SER A 504 -13.50 30.19 3.47
N ARG A 505 -12.43 30.02 2.68
CA ARG A 505 -11.18 29.35 3.08
C ARG A 505 -9.99 30.19 2.67
N LEU A 506 -9.04 30.33 3.59
CA LEU A 506 -7.80 31.08 3.37
C LEU A 506 -6.61 30.21 3.77
N TRP A 507 -5.83 29.77 2.78
CA TRP A 507 -4.65 28.90 2.94
C TRP A 507 -3.36 29.51 2.39
N PHE A 508 -3.43 30.58 1.60
CA PHE A 508 -2.25 31.29 1.12
C PHE A 508 -1.80 32.31 2.16
N PRO A 509 -0.54 32.27 2.64
CA PRO A 509 -0.08 33.16 3.69
C PRO A 509 -0.24 34.64 3.37
N GLN A 510 0.04 35.06 2.13
CA GLN A 510 -0.10 36.46 1.72
C GLN A 510 -1.55 36.95 1.80
N ASP A 511 -2.51 36.12 1.37
CA ASP A 511 -3.94 36.44 1.43
C ASP A 511 -4.41 36.57 2.90
N VAL A 512 -3.94 35.67 3.77
CA VAL A 512 -4.26 35.73 5.20
C VAL A 512 -3.68 36.99 5.83
N LEU A 513 -2.41 37.31 5.57
CA LEU A 513 -1.76 38.52 6.09
C LEU A 513 -2.44 39.79 5.60
N GLN A 514 -2.85 39.85 4.33
CA GLN A 514 -3.62 40.96 3.80
C GLN A 514 -4.93 41.15 4.59
N VAL A 515 -5.70 40.08 4.76
CA VAL A 515 -6.99 40.12 5.48
C VAL A 515 -6.83 40.58 6.93
N LEU A 516 -5.77 40.12 7.61
CA LEU A 516 -5.50 40.46 9.02
C LEU A 516 -4.96 41.89 9.19
N ASN A 517 -4.09 42.35 8.30
CA ASN A 517 -3.48 43.69 8.35
C ASN A 517 -4.47 44.78 7.91
N GLU A 518 -5.25 44.53 6.85
CA GLU A 518 -6.21 45.48 6.29
C GLU A 518 -7.58 45.42 7.02
N ASN A 519 -7.76 44.50 7.96
CA ASN A 519 -9.00 44.29 8.71
C ASN A 519 -10.21 43.94 7.83
N GLU A 520 -9.97 43.23 6.72
CA GLU A 520 -10.98 42.81 5.73
C GLU A 520 -11.69 41.50 6.09
N GLY A 521 -11.52 41.00 7.32
CA GLY A 521 -12.19 39.79 7.78
C GLY A 521 -13.71 39.87 7.61
N SER A 522 -14.32 38.88 6.97
CA SER A 522 -15.78 38.80 6.79
C SER A 522 -16.39 37.60 7.50
N ASN A 523 -17.71 37.61 7.64
CA ASN A 523 -18.47 36.50 8.20
C ASN A 523 -18.57 35.28 7.27
N LYS A 524 -17.93 35.30 6.09
CA LYS A 524 -17.87 34.14 5.19
C LYS A 524 -16.71 33.20 5.52
N ILE A 525 -15.63 33.72 6.10
CA ILE A 525 -14.41 32.94 6.40
C ILE A 525 -14.77 31.87 7.45
N GLU A 526 -14.57 30.60 7.10
CA GLU A 526 -14.80 29.44 7.96
C GLU A 526 -13.49 28.79 8.44
N VAL A 527 -12.48 28.74 7.57
CA VAL A 527 -11.19 28.09 7.88
C VAL A 527 -10.05 28.98 7.43
N MET A 528 -9.09 29.18 8.33
CA MET A 528 -7.90 29.98 8.08
C MET A 528 -6.67 29.20 8.53
N MET A 529 -5.67 29.09 7.66
CA MET A 529 -4.37 28.49 7.96
C MET A 529 -3.25 29.44 7.55
N LEU A 530 -2.26 29.56 8.41
CA LEU A 530 -1.05 30.34 8.19
C LEU A 530 0.18 29.48 8.47
N VAL A 531 0.94 29.19 7.42
CA VAL A 531 2.10 28.28 7.39
C VAL A 531 3.16 28.83 6.43
N ASP A 532 4.44 28.54 6.69
CA ASP A 532 5.55 28.75 5.75
C ASP A 532 5.72 30.21 5.24
N ILE A 533 5.76 31.21 6.13
CA ILE A 533 6.08 32.59 5.70
C ILE A 533 7.54 32.71 5.22
N PRO A 534 7.82 33.40 4.09
CA PRO A 534 9.18 33.65 3.61
C PRO A 534 10.02 34.37 4.67
N GLN A 535 11.21 33.82 4.96
CA GLN A 535 12.16 34.36 5.94
C GLN A 535 12.49 35.84 5.66
N GLY A 536 11.84 36.74 6.40
CA GLY A 536 12.22 38.13 6.62
C GLY A 536 12.19 38.38 8.12
N ASN A 537 13.24 39.00 8.67
CA ASN A 537 13.46 39.18 10.12
C ASN A 537 12.45 40.09 10.84
N ASP A 538 11.32 40.43 10.23
CA ASP A 538 10.33 41.33 10.82
C ASP A 538 9.20 40.53 11.48
N VAL A 539 9.14 40.62 12.79
CA VAL A 539 8.07 40.06 13.62
C VAL A 539 6.75 40.73 13.21
N LEU A 540 5.79 39.95 12.69
CA LEU A 540 4.52 40.49 12.19
C LEU A 540 3.55 40.75 13.35
N GLU A 541 3.02 41.97 13.46
CA GLU A 541 2.04 42.35 14.47
C GLU A 541 0.61 42.03 14.00
N LEU A 542 -0.03 41.01 14.59
CA LEU A 542 -1.38 40.60 14.20
C LEU A 542 -2.44 41.58 14.75
N SER A 543 -3.02 42.39 13.86
CA SER A 543 -4.12 43.29 14.23
C SER A 543 -5.41 42.49 14.51
N GLY A 544 -5.73 42.26 15.78
CA GLY A 544 -6.85 41.40 16.19
C GLY A 544 -8.28 41.90 15.89
N LYS A 545 -8.44 43.04 15.21
CA LYS A 545 -9.76 43.59 14.86
C LYS A 545 -10.45 42.80 13.74
N ALA A 546 -9.67 42.17 12.84
CA ALA A 546 -10.20 41.37 11.74
C ALA A 546 -11.05 40.18 12.24
N PHE A 547 -10.57 39.48 13.27
CA PHE A 547 -11.26 38.31 13.86
C PHE A 547 -12.65 38.62 14.40
N LYS A 548 -12.89 39.85 14.86
CA LYS A 548 -14.21 40.29 15.36
C LYS A 548 -15.32 40.16 14.32
N ASN A 549 -14.98 40.33 13.04
CA ASN A 549 -15.92 40.27 11.93
C ASN A 549 -16.11 38.84 11.39
N MET A 550 -15.21 37.91 11.73
CA MET A 550 -15.17 36.53 11.22
C MET A 550 -16.07 35.57 12.02
N LYS A 551 -17.38 35.88 12.07
CA LYS A 551 -18.36 35.16 12.91
C LYS A 551 -18.64 33.70 12.51
N SER A 552 -18.05 33.22 11.42
CA SER A 552 -18.19 31.83 10.94
C SER A 552 -16.89 31.03 11.03
N LEU A 553 -15.79 31.66 11.49
CA LEU A 553 -14.49 31.02 11.59
C LEU A 553 -14.56 29.92 12.64
N ARG A 554 -14.36 28.67 12.20
CA ARG A 554 -14.42 27.46 13.04
C ARG A 554 -13.06 26.79 13.22
N ILE A 555 -12.13 26.97 12.29
CA ILE A 555 -10.77 26.44 12.38
C ILE A 555 -9.78 27.58 12.14
N LEU A 556 -8.86 27.77 13.09
CA LEU A 556 -7.71 28.65 12.96
C LEU A 556 -6.44 27.83 13.22
N ILE A 557 -5.54 27.76 12.24
CA ILE A 557 -4.26 27.05 12.33
C ILE A 557 -3.13 28.03 12.03
N ILE A 558 -2.19 28.18 12.96
CA ILE A 558 -0.99 29.00 12.83
C ILE A 558 0.19 28.14 13.27
N LYS A 559 1.09 27.78 12.35
CA LYS A 559 2.21 26.86 12.64
C LYS A 559 3.57 27.55 12.85
N ASP A 560 3.71 28.84 12.49
CA ASP A 560 4.99 29.57 12.55
C ASP A 560 5.13 30.44 13.81
N ASP A 561 6.32 30.47 14.43
CA ASP A 561 6.61 31.18 15.70
C ASP A 561 7.01 32.67 15.54
N ILE A 562 6.68 33.32 14.41
CA ILE A 562 7.24 34.63 14.02
C ILE A 562 6.31 35.81 14.38
N TYR A 563 5.18 35.57 15.04
CA TYR A 563 4.20 36.63 15.32
C TYR A 563 4.42 37.29 16.67
N SER A 564 4.29 38.62 16.71
CA SER A 564 4.07 39.36 17.96
C SER A 564 2.69 40.01 17.92
N GLY A 565 2.16 40.35 19.09
CA GLY A 565 0.82 40.92 19.18
C GLY A 565 -0.23 39.87 19.52
N VAL A 566 -0.87 40.08 20.66
CA VAL A 566 -1.97 39.25 21.14
C VAL A 566 -3.23 39.67 20.39
N PRO A 567 -3.96 38.74 19.73
CA PRO A 567 -5.23 39.09 19.13
C PRO A 567 -6.16 39.66 20.21
N GLN A 568 -6.76 40.81 19.95
CA GLN A 568 -7.70 41.43 20.90
C GLN A 568 -9.01 40.64 20.98
N HIS A 569 -9.43 40.00 19.89
CA HIS A 569 -10.68 39.25 19.77
C HIS A 569 -10.44 37.88 19.10
N LEU A 570 -11.17 36.85 19.53
CA LEU A 570 -11.38 35.60 18.79
C LEU A 570 -12.90 35.38 18.62
N PRO A 571 -13.36 34.72 17.54
CA PRO A 571 -14.79 34.57 17.27
C PRO A 571 -15.41 33.37 18.01
N ASP A 572 -16.61 33.55 18.59
CA ASP A 572 -17.35 32.49 19.33
C ASP A 572 -17.67 31.23 18.50
N SER A 573 -17.59 31.33 17.16
CA SER A 573 -17.76 30.21 16.23
C SER A 573 -16.57 29.25 16.20
N LEU A 574 -15.43 29.63 16.79
CA LEU A 574 -14.22 28.83 16.76
C LEU A 574 -14.42 27.48 17.47
N ARG A 575 -13.95 26.41 16.85
CA ARG A 575 -14.04 25.03 17.35
C ARG A 575 -12.67 24.38 17.47
N VAL A 576 -11.75 24.74 16.57
CA VAL A 576 -10.37 24.28 16.57
C VAL A 576 -9.44 25.47 16.52
N LEU A 577 -8.51 25.52 17.47
CA LEU A 577 -7.43 26.48 17.52
C LEU A 577 -6.11 25.72 17.65
N ILE A 578 -5.27 25.81 16.62
CA ILE A 578 -3.89 25.29 16.65
C ILE A 578 -2.99 26.51 16.44
N TRP A 579 -2.21 26.87 17.44
CA TRP A 579 -1.36 28.06 17.37
C TRP A 579 -0.01 27.79 18.04
N ASN A 580 0.96 27.42 17.23
CA ASN A 580 2.33 27.19 17.68
C ASN A 580 2.99 28.54 18.01
N GLY A 581 3.74 28.60 19.11
CA GLY A 581 4.42 29.84 19.52
C GLY A 581 3.47 30.99 19.86
N TYR A 582 2.29 30.69 20.43
CA TYR A 582 1.31 31.72 20.79
C TYR A 582 1.96 32.88 21.59
N PRO A 583 1.79 34.15 21.16
CA PRO A 583 2.64 35.26 21.63
C PRO A 583 2.27 35.81 23.02
N SER A 584 1.34 35.17 23.72
CA SER A 584 0.88 35.60 25.05
C SER A 584 0.76 34.44 26.00
N GLY A 585 0.77 34.75 27.30
CA GLY A 585 0.23 33.82 28.29
C GLY A 585 -1.27 33.60 28.07
N CYS A 586 -2.09 34.65 27.90
CA CYS A 586 -3.55 34.52 27.92
C CYS A 586 -4.23 34.69 26.54
N LEU A 587 -5.29 33.89 26.28
CA LEU A 587 -6.23 34.15 25.18
C LEU A 587 -6.96 35.49 25.39
N PRO A 588 -7.44 36.16 24.31
CA PRO A 588 -8.13 37.45 24.42
C PRO A 588 -9.27 37.50 25.44
N LEU A 589 -9.30 38.59 26.22
CA LEU A 589 -10.19 38.78 27.36
C LEU A 589 -11.68 38.82 27.02
N ASP A 590 -12.03 39.21 25.80
CA ASP A 590 -13.41 39.37 25.34
C ASP A 590 -13.95 38.16 24.57
N PHE A 591 -13.10 37.19 24.23
CA PHE A 591 -13.52 35.84 23.85
C PHE A 591 -14.34 35.20 24.99
N PHE A 592 -14.18 35.70 26.23
CA PHE A 592 -14.92 35.29 27.41
C PHE A 592 -15.30 36.52 28.28
N LYS A 593 -16.39 37.23 27.95
CA LYS A 593 -16.89 38.41 28.70
C LYS A 593 -16.80 38.25 30.23
N LEU A 594 -15.83 38.85 30.92
CA LEU A 594 -15.73 39.11 32.38
C LEU A 594 -14.53 40.07 32.68
N PRO A 595 -14.50 40.82 33.80
CA PRO A 595 -13.50 41.88 34.08
C PRO A 595 -12.07 41.39 34.38
N SER A 596 -11.12 42.31 34.29
CA SER A 596 -9.66 42.15 34.21
C SER A 596 -8.97 41.76 35.52
N ASP A 597 -8.15 40.69 35.47
CA ASP A 597 -6.71 40.63 35.77
C ASP A 597 -6.23 39.21 35.39
N CYS A 598 -5.25 39.06 34.47
CA CYS A 598 -4.97 37.76 33.80
C CYS A 598 -4.40 36.67 34.74
N LEU A 599 -5.10 35.53 34.77
CA LEU A 599 -4.56 34.16 34.71
C LEU A 599 -5.35 33.48 33.58
N ILE A 600 -4.70 32.70 32.74
CA ILE A 600 -5.13 32.20 31.40
C ILE A 600 -6.48 31.43 31.44
N LEU A 601 -7.01 31.18 32.63
CA LEU A 601 -7.35 29.82 32.96
C LEU A 601 -8.48 29.78 34.05
N ASP A 602 -8.67 30.82 34.87
CA ASP A 602 -9.88 31.00 35.71
C ASP A 602 -11.19 31.18 34.91
N LYS A 603 -11.10 31.12 33.56
CA LYS A 603 -12.12 31.54 32.60
C LYS A 603 -12.72 30.41 31.77
N PHE A 604 -12.26 29.16 31.93
CA PHE A 604 -12.81 28.00 31.20
C PHE A 604 -14.20 27.53 31.70
N LYS A 605 -14.78 28.21 32.68
CA LYS A 605 -16.04 27.81 33.33
C LYS A 605 -17.26 27.69 32.39
N ASN A 606 -17.14 28.17 31.15
CA ASN A 606 -18.23 28.24 30.16
C ASN A 606 -17.96 27.43 28.87
N MET A 607 -16.94 26.58 28.81
CA MET A 607 -16.58 25.80 27.60
C MET A 607 -17.01 24.33 27.71
N ALA A 608 -18.31 24.08 27.88
CA ALA A 608 -18.82 22.73 28.11
C ALA A 608 -18.44 21.73 26.99
N ASP A 609 -18.35 22.19 25.74
CA ASP A 609 -18.10 21.33 24.57
C ASP A 609 -16.61 21.01 24.33
N LEU A 610 -15.68 21.57 25.12
CA LEU A 610 -14.24 21.36 24.91
C LEU A 610 -13.83 19.94 25.33
N THR A 611 -13.22 19.21 24.40
CA THR A 611 -12.84 17.80 24.59
C THR A 611 -11.34 17.57 24.71
N LYS A 612 -10.51 18.49 24.20
CA LYS A 612 -9.05 18.38 24.24
C LYS A 612 -8.40 19.74 24.54
N ILE A 613 -7.38 19.70 25.39
CA ILE A 613 -6.45 20.80 25.63
C ILE A 613 -5.04 20.25 25.38
N ASP A 614 -4.29 20.94 24.54
CA ASP A 614 -2.88 20.64 24.28
C ASP A 614 -2.08 21.92 24.45
N PHE A 615 -1.27 21.95 25.49
CA PHE A 615 -0.32 23.02 25.79
C PHE A 615 1.12 22.51 25.73
N THR A 616 1.37 21.43 24.99
CA THR A 616 2.73 20.89 24.83
C THR A 616 3.70 21.98 24.40
N ASP A 617 4.90 22.00 25.00
CA ASP A 617 5.94 23.01 24.78
C ASP A 617 5.53 24.46 25.14
N CYS A 618 4.48 24.68 25.94
CA CYS A 618 4.08 26.02 26.35
C CYS A 618 5.00 26.59 27.44
N GLU A 619 5.94 27.44 27.02
CA GLU A 619 6.92 28.06 27.94
C GLU A 619 6.31 29.10 28.89
N PHE A 620 5.15 29.68 28.57
CA PHE A 620 4.53 30.74 29.40
C PHE A 620 3.57 30.20 30.46
N LEU A 621 3.20 28.92 30.38
CA LEU A 621 2.24 28.32 31.29
C LEU A 621 2.88 28.07 32.65
N SER A 622 2.39 28.76 33.69
CA SER A 622 2.87 28.59 35.08
C SER A 622 1.90 27.80 35.96
N GLU A 623 0.60 27.82 35.67
CA GLU A 623 -0.42 27.05 36.40
C GLU A 623 -1.56 26.63 35.46
N LEU A 624 -2.00 25.38 35.56
CA LEU A 624 -3.31 24.94 35.08
C LEU A 624 -4.36 25.18 36.18
N PRO A 625 -5.47 25.90 35.94
CA PRO A 625 -6.42 26.49 36.89
C PRO A 625 -7.59 25.55 37.18
N ASP A 626 -8.61 26.10 37.84
CA ASP A 626 -9.95 25.54 37.86
C ASP A 626 -10.58 25.37 36.47
N ILE A 627 -10.60 24.12 35.99
CA ILE A 627 -11.30 23.68 34.76
C ILE A 627 -12.57 22.86 35.05
N SER A 628 -13.16 22.99 36.24
CA SER A 628 -14.38 22.27 36.61
C SER A 628 -15.58 22.53 35.70
N GLY A 629 -15.61 23.65 34.97
CA GLY A 629 -16.66 23.96 33.98
C GLY A 629 -16.48 23.32 32.61
N ILE A 630 -15.49 22.42 32.43
CA ILE A 630 -15.28 21.64 31.20
C ILE A 630 -15.48 20.14 31.50
N PRO A 631 -16.72 19.69 31.77
CA PRO A 631 -16.96 18.31 32.22
C PRO A 631 -16.78 17.25 31.10
N HIS A 632 -16.75 17.66 29.83
CA HIS A 632 -16.58 16.77 28.68
C HIS A 632 -15.13 16.66 28.19
N LEU A 633 -14.17 17.21 28.94
CA LEU A 633 -12.75 17.12 28.62
C LEU A 633 -12.27 15.66 28.69
N ARG A 634 -11.63 15.20 27.62
CA ARG A 634 -11.09 13.84 27.46
C ARG A 634 -9.57 13.82 27.46
N ILE A 635 -8.92 14.86 26.92
CA ILE A 635 -7.46 14.89 26.75
C ILE A 635 -6.89 16.19 27.30
N VAL A 636 -5.84 16.09 28.11
CA VAL A 636 -5.02 17.21 28.58
C VAL A 636 -3.55 16.86 28.41
N TYR A 637 -2.87 17.54 27.49
CA TYR A 637 -1.43 17.46 27.30
C TYR A 637 -0.76 18.75 27.75
N LEU A 638 0.25 18.60 28.60
CA LEU A 638 1.05 19.68 29.18
C LEU A 638 2.55 19.35 29.03
N ASP A 639 2.91 18.43 28.15
CA ASP A 639 4.28 17.95 28.04
C ASP A 639 5.24 19.11 27.72
N SER A 640 6.46 19.05 28.24
CA SER A 640 7.52 20.05 28.06
C SER A 640 7.16 21.49 28.48
N CYS A 641 6.11 21.70 29.29
CA CYS A 641 5.84 23.01 29.90
C CYS A 641 6.86 23.30 31.03
N ILE A 642 8.07 23.73 30.68
CA ILE A 642 9.20 23.86 31.61
C ILE A 642 8.96 24.80 32.80
N ASN A 643 8.04 25.76 32.64
CA ASN A 643 7.67 26.75 33.66
C ASN A 643 6.38 26.40 34.41
N LEU A 644 5.71 25.30 34.09
CA LEU A 644 4.49 24.86 34.78
C LEU A 644 4.83 24.45 36.22
N ILE A 645 4.22 25.11 37.20
CA ILE A 645 4.46 24.89 38.63
C ILE A 645 3.34 24.05 39.25
N LYS A 646 2.10 24.26 38.80
CA LYS A 646 0.91 23.70 39.46
C LYS A 646 -0.16 23.28 38.46
N VAL A 647 -0.79 22.15 38.73
CA VAL A 647 -2.04 21.69 38.12
C VAL A 647 -3.11 21.68 39.20
N HIS A 648 -4.18 22.46 39.00
CA HIS A 648 -5.25 22.67 39.98
C HIS A 648 -6.07 21.40 40.26
N ASP A 649 -6.55 21.26 41.50
CA ASP A 649 -7.24 20.06 42.00
C ASP A 649 -8.49 19.66 41.20
N SER A 650 -9.16 20.60 40.54
CA SER A 650 -10.34 20.33 39.71
C SER A 650 -10.09 19.27 38.63
N VAL A 651 -8.87 19.21 38.09
CA VAL A 651 -8.48 18.24 37.05
C VAL A 651 -8.68 16.82 37.55
N GLY A 652 -8.43 16.57 38.84
CA GLY A 652 -8.58 15.27 39.48
C GLY A 652 -10.02 14.76 39.57
N PHE A 653 -11.03 15.57 39.24
CA PHE A 653 -12.45 15.20 39.30
C PHE A 653 -13.13 15.12 37.92
N LEU A 654 -12.36 15.20 36.83
CA LEU A 654 -12.88 15.10 35.46
C LEU A 654 -13.13 13.63 35.08
N GLY A 655 -14.33 13.12 35.36
CA GLY A 655 -14.66 11.70 35.17
C GLY A 655 -14.55 11.19 33.71
N ASN A 656 -14.64 12.09 32.72
CA ASN A 656 -14.50 11.78 31.29
C ASN A 656 -13.05 11.89 30.78
N LEU A 657 -12.09 12.31 31.62
CA LEU A 657 -10.70 12.46 31.22
C LEU A 657 -10.10 11.07 30.96
N GLU A 658 -9.60 10.89 29.74
CA GLU A 658 -8.98 9.67 29.25
C GLU A 658 -7.45 9.78 29.27
N GLU A 659 -6.90 10.97 29.02
CA GLU A 659 -5.45 11.14 28.91
C GLU A 659 -5.01 12.42 29.64
N LEU A 660 -4.02 12.27 30.51
CA LEU A 660 -3.39 13.38 31.24
C LEU A 660 -1.87 13.21 31.23
N THR A 661 -1.18 14.08 30.50
CA THR A 661 0.29 14.06 30.39
C THR A 661 0.88 15.42 30.74
N ALA A 662 2.02 15.42 31.45
CA ALA A 662 2.82 16.61 31.72
C ALA A 662 4.32 16.24 31.80
N THR A 663 4.75 15.32 30.95
CA THR A 663 6.12 14.81 30.88
C THR A 663 7.10 15.96 30.59
N GLY A 664 8.27 16.01 31.21
CA GLY A 664 9.25 17.07 30.94
C GLY A 664 8.95 18.42 31.62
N CYS A 665 7.87 18.52 32.43
CA CYS A 665 7.58 19.72 33.22
C CYS A 665 8.54 19.87 34.41
N ALA A 666 9.77 20.33 34.16
CA ALA A 666 10.83 20.41 35.17
C ALA A 666 10.49 21.28 36.40
N SER A 667 9.58 22.24 36.26
CA SER A 667 9.14 23.12 37.37
C SER A 667 7.94 22.61 38.16
N LEU A 668 7.29 21.52 37.73
CA LEU A 668 6.01 21.06 38.30
C LEU A 668 6.19 20.55 39.73
N LYS A 669 5.49 21.19 40.67
CA LYS A 669 5.54 20.88 42.11
C LYS A 669 4.26 20.26 42.62
N SER A 670 3.12 20.64 42.05
CA SER A 670 1.80 20.27 42.55
C SER A 670 0.92 19.76 41.42
N ILE A 671 0.40 18.56 41.58
CA ILE A 671 -0.70 18.00 40.80
C ILE A 671 -1.92 17.87 41.73
N PRO A 672 -3.12 17.53 41.23
CA PRO A 672 -4.28 17.33 42.09
C PRO A 672 -3.94 16.39 43.23
N SER A 673 -4.37 16.72 44.44
CA SER A 673 -4.10 15.90 45.63
C SER A 673 -4.89 14.58 45.64
N THR A 674 -5.97 14.51 44.88
CA THR A 674 -6.83 13.32 44.75
C THR A 674 -7.28 13.09 43.31
N PHE A 675 -7.41 11.82 42.92
CA PHE A 675 -7.94 11.41 41.61
C PHE A 675 -9.25 10.62 41.72
N LYS A 676 -10.24 11.05 40.96
CA LYS A 676 -11.52 10.38 40.66
C LYS A 676 -11.75 10.36 39.13
N LEU A 677 -10.77 9.82 38.41
CA LEU A 677 -10.69 9.82 36.94
C LEU A 677 -11.10 8.46 36.37
N THR A 678 -12.40 8.17 36.34
CA THR A 678 -12.93 6.83 36.01
C THR A 678 -12.66 6.39 34.56
N SER A 679 -12.46 7.33 33.64
CA SER A 679 -12.23 7.04 32.21
C SER A 679 -10.75 7.01 31.82
N LEU A 680 -9.83 7.27 32.77
CA LEU A 680 -8.41 7.45 32.48
C LEU A 680 -7.78 6.20 31.87
N ARG A 681 -7.02 6.40 30.79
CA ARG A 681 -6.34 5.40 29.96
C ARG A 681 -4.82 5.59 29.98
N GLU A 682 -4.38 6.85 30.03
CA GLU A 682 -2.98 7.24 30.05
C GLU A 682 -2.71 8.34 31.09
N LEU A 683 -1.63 8.16 31.85
CA LEU A 683 -1.18 9.10 32.86
C LEU A 683 0.36 9.17 32.86
N SER A 684 0.92 10.33 32.52
CA SER A 684 2.36 10.55 32.49
C SER A 684 2.77 11.85 33.18
N PHE A 685 3.66 11.73 34.16
CA PHE A 685 4.37 12.85 34.79
C PHE A 685 5.89 12.61 34.77
N GLY A 686 6.38 11.88 33.76
CA GLY A 686 7.81 11.61 33.61
C GLY A 686 8.64 12.90 33.56
N GLU A 687 9.89 12.85 34.00
CA GLU A 687 10.84 13.98 33.98
C GLU A 687 10.38 15.23 34.78
N CYS A 688 9.31 15.11 35.59
CA CYS A 688 8.87 16.15 36.53
C CYS A 688 9.75 16.15 37.79
N SER A 689 10.99 16.61 37.66
CA SER A 689 12.03 16.50 38.68
C SER A 689 11.72 17.19 40.03
N ARG A 690 10.70 18.05 40.11
CA ARG A 690 10.26 18.74 41.34
C ARG A 690 8.96 18.19 41.95
N LEU A 691 8.36 17.19 41.32
CA LEU A 691 7.14 16.55 41.82
C LEU A 691 7.48 15.62 42.99
N LEU A 692 6.93 15.89 44.17
CA LEU A 692 7.28 15.17 45.41
C LEU A 692 6.26 14.10 45.84
N ARG A 693 5.00 14.23 45.43
CA ARG A 693 3.90 13.37 45.89
C ARG A 693 3.00 12.96 44.73
N PHE A 694 2.51 11.73 44.79
CA PHE A 694 1.47 11.21 43.91
C PHE A 694 0.10 11.29 44.60
N PRO A 695 -1.01 11.57 43.87
CA PRO A 695 -2.36 11.72 44.42
C PRO A 695 -2.94 10.46 45.05
N GLU A 696 -3.79 10.68 46.06
CA GLU A 696 -4.70 9.64 46.57
C GLU A 696 -5.79 9.31 45.55
N ILE A 697 -6.00 8.03 45.26
CA ILE A 697 -6.99 7.56 44.30
C ILE A 697 -8.28 7.23 45.05
N LEU A 698 -9.40 7.83 44.64
CA LEU A 698 -10.68 7.74 45.35
C LEU A 698 -11.64 6.70 44.80
N CYS A 699 -11.37 6.11 43.62
CA CYS A 699 -12.21 5.10 42.98
C CYS A 699 -11.39 4.13 42.12
N GLU A 700 -11.96 2.98 41.77
CA GLU A 700 -11.32 2.04 40.87
C GLU A 700 -11.20 2.61 39.45
N ILE A 701 -10.02 2.49 38.85
CA ILE A 701 -9.71 2.91 37.47
C ILE A 701 -9.34 1.66 36.66
N GLU A 702 -10.24 1.24 35.79
CA GLU A 702 -10.13 -0.02 35.04
C GLU A 702 -9.42 0.11 33.69
N ASN A 703 -9.34 1.33 33.14
CA ASN A 703 -8.89 1.57 31.77
C ASN A 703 -7.43 2.05 31.67
N LEU A 704 -6.82 2.50 32.78
CA LEU A 704 -5.45 3.00 32.81
C LEU A 704 -4.49 1.82 32.64
N LYS A 705 -3.73 1.80 31.53
CA LYS A 705 -2.77 0.70 31.25
C LYS A 705 -1.33 1.06 31.61
N TYR A 706 -0.96 2.31 31.41
CA TYR A 706 0.42 2.78 31.55
C TYR A 706 0.47 3.97 32.51
N LEU A 707 1.33 3.87 33.52
CA LEU A 707 1.64 4.97 34.44
C LEU A 707 3.13 5.28 34.35
N ASN A 708 3.47 6.47 33.86
CA ASN A 708 4.85 6.93 33.76
C ASN A 708 5.17 8.03 34.78
N LEU A 709 6.10 7.75 35.66
CA LEU A 709 6.62 8.64 36.71
C LEU A 709 8.14 8.68 36.71
N CYS A 710 8.80 8.27 35.62
CA CYS A 710 10.26 8.24 35.53
C CYS A 710 10.87 9.62 35.83
N GLN A 711 12.08 9.67 36.39
CA GLN A 711 12.83 10.90 36.67
C GLN A 711 12.07 11.94 37.51
N THR A 712 11.12 11.50 38.34
CA THR A 712 10.45 12.36 39.32
C THR A 712 11.17 12.34 40.67
N SER A 713 10.82 13.29 41.54
CA SER A 713 11.29 13.34 42.93
C SER A 713 10.27 12.76 43.92
N ILE A 714 9.37 11.88 43.45
CA ILE A 714 8.32 11.30 44.28
C ILE A 714 8.94 10.50 45.43
N GLU A 715 8.48 10.77 46.64
CA GLU A 715 9.02 10.16 47.87
C GLU A 715 8.32 8.83 48.20
N GLU A 716 7.00 8.76 47.99
CA GLU A 716 6.16 7.59 48.23
C GLU A 716 4.97 7.54 47.26
N LEU A 717 4.49 6.32 46.98
CA LEU A 717 3.19 6.10 46.32
C LEU A 717 2.13 5.75 47.38
N PRO A 718 0.90 6.31 47.28
CA PRO A 718 -0.14 6.07 48.27
C PRO A 718 -0.67 4.64 48.21
N PHE A 719 -1.23 4.15 49.32
CA PHE A 719 -1.82 2.81 49.38
C PHE A 719 -2.96 2.64 48.35
N SER A 720 -3.67 3.73 48.03
CA SER A 720 -4.72 3.79 47.01
C SER A 720 -4.27 3.49 45.58
N ILE A 721 -2.96 3.36 45.30
CA ILE A 721 -2.46 2.87 44.00
C ILE A 721 -3.07 1.51 43.62
N GLY A 722 -3.48 0.71 44.61
CA GLY A 722 -4.20 -0.57 44.42
C GLY A 722 -5.56 -0.45 43.73
N TYR A 723 -6.12 0.77 43.61
CA TYR A 723 -7.36 1.02 42.86
C TYR A 723 -7.15 1.14 41.34
N LEU A 724 -5.91 1.15 40.84
CA LEU A 724 -5.61 1.13 39.40
C LEU A 724 -5.78 -0.27 38.78
N ARG A 725 -7.00 -0.83 38.83
CA ARG A 725 -7.32 -2.21 38.40
C ARG A 725 -6.89 -2.53 36.96
N GLY A 726 -6.82 -1.52 36.09
CA GLY A 726 -6.40 -1.64 34.71
C GLY A 726 -4.89 -1.73 34.47
N LEU A 727 -4.06 -1.34 35.44
CA LEU A 727 -2.65 -1.04 35.22
C LEU A 727 -1.85 -2.26 34.76
N GLU A 728 -1.15 -2.12 33.63
CA GLU A 728 -0.32 -3.17 33.02
C GLU A 728 1.17 -2.89 33.21
N SER A 729 1.58 -1.62 33.17
CA SER A 729 2.98 -1.20 33.33
C SER A 729 3.13 0.05 34.20
N LEU A 730 4.09 0.00 35.13
CA LEU A 730 4.47 1.10 36.02
C LEU A 730 5.94 1.47 35.79
N ASN A 731 6.19 2.69 35.32
CA ASN A 731 7.53 3.22 35.12
C ASN A 731 7.90 4.24 36.20
N LEU A 732 8.95 3.92 36.96
CA LEU A 732 9.54 4.68 38.07
C LEU A 732 11.05 4.86 37.88
N MET A 733 11.61 4.62 36.70
CA MET A 733 13.05 4.72 36.46
C MET A 733 13.60 6.08 36.93
N ASP A 734 14.80 6.09 37.53
CA ASP A 734 15.49 7.27 38.04
C ASP A 734 14.72 8.08 39.11
N CYS A 735 13.73 7.49 39.79
CA CYS A 735 13.07 8.10 40.95
C CYS A 735 13.97 8.05 42.20
N ASN A 736 14.98 8.91 42.24
CA ASN A 736 16.06 8.86 43.25
C ASN A 736 15.60 9.09 44.71
N ARG A 737 14.40 9.63 44.93
CA ARG A 737 13.84 9.89 46.28
C ARG A 737 12.82 8.86 46.74
N LEU A 738 12.39 7.96 45.85
CA LEU A 738 11.37 6.95 46.15
C LEU A 738 11.92 5.96 47.19
N ASP A 739 11.35 5.96 48.39
CA ASP A 739 11.80 5.13 49.50
C ASP A 739 11.08 3.77 49.50
N LYS A 740 9.76 3.76 49.34
CA LYS A 740 8.96 2.53 49.45
C LYS A 740 7.83 2.45 48.44
N LEU A 741 7.58 1.23 47.95
CA LEU A 741 6.32 0.88 47.30
C LEU A 741 5.29 0.37 48.33
N PRO A 742 4.00 0.75 48.20
CA PRO A 742 2.93 0.26 49.06
C PRO A 742 2.64 -1.23 48.80
N SER A 743 2.29 -1.98 49.84
CA SER A 743 1.93 -3.41 49.72
C SER A 743 0.70 -3.66 48.83
N SER A 744 -0.13 -2.64 48.59
CA SER A 744 -1.26 -2.70 47.67
C SER A 744 -0.86 -2.94 46.20
N ILE A 745 0.40 -2.71 45.82
CA ILE A 745 0.91 -3.01 44.47
C ILE A 745 0.74 -4.50 44.12
N PHE A 746 0.77 -5.39 45.13
CA PHE A 746 0.59 -6.82 44.94
C PHE A 746 -0.86 -7.20 44.61
N SER A 747 -1.82 -6.32 44.89
CA SER A 747 -3.25 -6.54 44.66
C SER A 747 -3.73 -6.12 43.25
N LEU A 748 -2.84 -5.57 42.43
CA LEU A 748 -3.15 -5.13 41.07
C LEU A 748 -3.29 -6.35 40.13
N PRO A 749 -4.49 -6.59 39.56
CA PRO A 749 -4.78 -7.85 38.88
C PRO A 749 -4.14 -7.96 37.48
N ARG A 750 -3.80 -6.83 36.85
CA ARG A 750 -3.28 -6.77 35.48
C ARG A 750 -1.81 -6.35 35.38
N LEU A 751 -1.19 -5.94 36.49
CA LEU A 751 0.18 -5.41 36.46
C LEU A 751 1.16 -6.51 36.02
N ARG A 752 1.86 -6.26 34.92
CA ARG A 752 2.85 -7.18 34.34
C ARG A 752 4.27 -6.67 34.52
N GLU A 753 4.45 -5.35 34.46
CA GLU A 753 5.76 -4.75 34.37
C GLU A 753 5.94 -3.62 35.38
N ILE A 754 7.09 -3.65 36.07
CA ILE A 754 7.56 -2.56 36.93
C ILE A 754 8.99 -2.24 36.52
N GLN A 755 9.21 -1.01 36.07
CA GLN A 755 10.54 -0.45 35.82
C GLN A 755 10.89 0.52 36.93
N ALA A 756 11.88 0.23 37.76
CA ALA A 756 12.32 1.10 38.84
C ALA A 756 13.85 1.21 38.90
N ASP A 757 14.51 1.03 37.76
CA ASP A 757 15.97 1.19 37.64
C ASP A 757 16.42 2.54 38.20
N SER A 758 17.61 2.57 38.81
CA SER A 758 18.20 3.76 39.45
C SER A 758 17.40 4.35 40.63
N CYS A 759 16.41 3.65 41.18
CA CYS A 759 15.75 4.05 42.43
C CYS A 759 16.61 3.71 43.66
N ARG A 760 17.56 4.59 44.02
CA ARG A 760 18.61 4.33 45.03
C ARG A 760 18.15 4.02 46.46
N ARG A 761 16.87 4.25 46.77
CA ARG A 761 16.27 4.00 48.09
C ARG A 761 15.17 2.94 48.03
N PHE A 762 15.05 2.23 46.91
CA PHE A 762 13.94 1.31 46.68
C PHE A 762 13.84 0.23 47.76
N ASP A 763 12.70 0.20 48.44
CA ASP A 763 12.24 -0.92 49.29
C ASP A 763 10.72 -1.15 49.11
N ILE A 764 10.20 -2.20 49.74
CA ILE A 764 8.77 -2.50 49.76
C ILE A 764 8.24 -2.37 51.19
N SER A 765 7.15 -1.63 51.35
CA SER A 765 6.43 -1.57 52.62
C SER A 765 5.68 -2.88 52.90
N VAL A 766 5.78 -3.37 54.13
CA VAL A 766 5.11 -4.60 54.62
C VAL A 766 3.88 -4.25 55.49
N GLU A 767 3.55 -2.96 55.57
CA GLU A 767 2.45 -2.49 56.40
C GLU A 767 1.11 -2.77 55.70
N CYS A 768 0.18 -3.37 56.46
CA CYS A 768 -1.23 -3.51 56.09
C CYS A 768 -2.02 -2.42 56.83
N GLU A 769 -3.06 -1.86 56.21
CA GLU A 769 -3.99 -0.99 56.93
C GLU A 769 -4.67 -1.79 58.07
N GLY A 770 -4.31 -1.49 59.31
CA GLY A 770 -4.95 -2.04 60.50
C GLY A 770 -4.03 -2.12 61.72
N HIS A 771 -4.32 -1.33 62.75
CA HIS A 771 -3.69 -1.43 64.06
C HIS A 771 -3.73 -2.86 64.62
N GLY A 772 -2.57 -3.42 64.98
CA GLY A 772 -2.50 -4.60 65.86
C GLY A 772 -1.33 -5.52 65.57
N GLN A 773 -0.40 -5.60 66.52
CA GLN A 773 0.68 -6.58 66.57
C GLN A 773 0.15 -8.01 66.41
N GLY A 774 0.69 -8.77 65.46
CA GLY A 774 0.44 -10.21 65.39
C GLY A 774 0.86 -10.89 64.08
N GLN A 775 2.05 -11.49 64.07
CA GLN A 775 2.54 -12.52 63.14
C GLN A 775 2.37 -12.32 61.62
N LEU A 776 3.51 -12.03 60.99
CA LEU A 776 3.79 -12.10 59.54
C LEU A 776 3.26 -13.39 58.90
N ARG A 777 2.06 -13.32 58.32
CA ARG A 777 1.72 -14.10 57.14
C ARG A 777 1.43 -13.09 56.05
N LEU A 778 2.34 -12.97 55.09
CA LEU A 778 2.01 -12.41 53.78
C LEU A 778 0.95 -13.33 53.15
N ASN A 779 -0.31 -13.21 53.57
CA ASN A 779 -1.49 -13.66 52.82
C ASN A 779 -1.71 -12.69 51.64
N VAL A 780 -0.61 -12.31 50.99
CA VAL A 780 -0.57 -11.35 49.91
C VAL A 780 -1.04 -12.11 48.68
N SER A 781 -2.16 -11.65 48.13
CA SER A 781 -2.57 -11.94 46.76
C SER A 781 -1.32 -11.90 45.88
N ARG A 782 -0.93 -13.06 45.35
CA ARG A 782 0.33 -13.17 44.61
C ARG A 782 0.26 -12.25 43.39
N SER A 783 1.20 -11.32 43.29
CA SER A 783 1.30 -10.38 42.19
C SER A 783 1.48 -11.09 40.85
N TYR A 784 0.87 -10.55 39.80
CA TYR A 784 0.96 -11.09 38.44
C TYR A 784 2.09 -10.48 37.60
N VAL A 785 2.98 -9.70 38.24
CA VAL A 785 4.15 -9.08 37.62
C VAL A 785 5.09 -10.15 37.08
N ASN A 786 5.40 -10.06 35.80
CA ASN A 786 6.29 -10.98 35.10
C ASN A 786 7.63 -10.32 34.71
N ARG A 787 7.72 -8.99 34.65
CA ARG A 787 8.94 -8.24 34.34
C ARG A 787 9.21 -7.23 35.44
N LEU A 788 10.38 -7.34 36.06
CA LEU A 788 10.80 -6.47 37.15
C LEU A 788 12.22 -5.97 36.89
N TYR A 789 12.37 -4.65 36.78
CA TYR A 789 13.65 -3.98 36.54
C TYR A 789 14.02 -3.13 37.75
N LEU A 790 15.12 -3.48 38.41
CA LEU A 790 15.62 -2.91 39.67
C LEU A 790 17.14 -2.71 39.60
N SER A 791 17.67 -2.39 38.42
CA SER A 791 19.08 -2.09 38.23
C SER A 791 19.46 -0.84 39.02
N SER A 792 20.70 -0.75 39.53
CA SER A 792 21.23 0.46 40.20
C SER A 792 20.40 0.99 41.38
N CYS A 793 19.63 0.14 42.05
CA CYS A 793 18.72 0.51 43.15
C CYS A 793 19.38 0.52 44.54
N ASN A 794 20.66 0.14 44.64
CA ASN A 794 21.37 -0.06 45.91
C ASN A 794 20.67 -1.05 46.86
N LEU A 795 20.10 -2.12 46.28
CA LEU A 795 19.36 -3.14 47.03
C LEU A 795 20.25 -3.86 48.05
N THR A 796 19.70 -4.06 49.25
CA THR A 796 20.25 -4.98 50.25
C THR A 796 19.69 -6.39 50.06
N THR A 797 20.34 -7.41 50.62
CA THR A 797 19.81 -8.78 50.61
C THR A 797 18.44 -8.86 51.30
N GLU A 798 18.18 -8.06 52.33
CA GLU A 798 16.88 -8.02 53.01
C GLU A 798 15.78 -7.44 52.11
N SER A 799 16.05 -6.32 51.43
CA SER A 799 15.13 -5.70 50.47
C SER A 799 14.80 -6.66 49.34
N LEU A 800 15.79 -7.40 48.84
CA LEU A 800 15.60 -8.40 47.80
C LEU A 800 14.72 -9.57 48.27
N VAL A 801 14.84 -10.03 49.52
CA VAL A 801 13.94 -11.04 50.11
C VAL A 801 12.48 -10.55 50.12
N LYS A 802 12.24 -9.30 50.53
CA LYS A 802 10.90 -8.70 50.52
C LYS A 802 10.33 -8.64 49.10
N CYS A 803 11.15 -8.22 48.13
CA CYS A 803 10.77 -8.14 46.70
C CYS A 803 10.39 -9.51 46.14
N LEU A 804 11.26 -10.51 46.29
CA LEU A 804 11.01 -11.86 45.76
C LEU A 804 9.83 -12.54 46.45
N GLY A 805 9.61 -12.28 47.75
CA GLY A 805 8.44 -12.76 48.48
C GLY A 805 7.11 -12.22 47.96
N GLY A 806 7.10 -10.99 47.42
CA GLY A 806 5.91 -10.35 46.85
C GLY A 806 5.67 -10.67 45.36
N PHE A 807 6.74 -10.81 44.57
CA PHE A 807 6.70 -11.00 43.11
C PHE A 807 6.98 -12.44 42.67
N ALA A 808 6.25 -13.41 43.22
CA ALA A 808 6.50 -14.84 43.00
C ALA A 808 6.34 -15.33 41.53
N PHE A 809 5.64 -14.57 40.68
CA PHE A 809 5.40 -14.91 39.26
C PHE A 809 6.36 -14.22 38.28
N VAL A 810 7.43 -13.59 38.78
CA VAL A 810 8.43 -12.93 37.94
C VAL A 810 9.06 -13.92 36.95
N VAL A 811 9.14 -13.52 35.68
CA VAL A 811 9.73 -14.29 34.56
C VAL A 811 11.05 -13.66 34.12
N TYR A 812 11.15 -12.34 34.21
CA TYR A 812 12.33 -11.54 33.89
C TYR A 812 12.64 -10.62 35.07
N LEU A 813 13.85 -10.75 35.62
CA LEU A 813 14.34 -9.95 36.73
C LEU A 813 15.68 -9.32 36.36
N ASP A 814 15.74 -8.00 36.35
CA ASP A 814 16.99 -7.25 36.28
C ASP A 814 17.30 -6.62 37.63
N ILE A 815 18.40 -7.02 38.24
CA ILE A 815 18.93 -6.48 39.50
C ILE A 815 20.41 -6.10 39.33
N SER A 816 20.80 -5.74 38.12
CA SER A 816 22.16 -5.33 37.76
C SER A 816 22.62 -4.09 38.53
N TYR A 817 23.92 -3.82 38.59
CA TYR A 817 24.54 -2.63 39.19
C TYR A 817 24.17 -2.40 40.67
N ASN A 818 23.84 -3.46 41.41
CA ASN A 818 23.58 -3.42 42.84
C ASN A 818 24.78 -3.90 43.67
N ASN A 819 24.77 -3.60 44.98
CA ASN A 819 25.91 -3.81 45.88
C ASN A 819 25.67 -4.92 46.93
N PHE A 820 24.69 -5.80 46.73
CA PHE A 820 24.48 -6.94 47.64
C PHE A 820 25.62 -7.97 47.50
N THR A 821 25.91 -8.68 48.59
CA THR A 821 27.01 -9.66 48.64
C THR A 821 26.57 -11.08 48.27
N ALA A 822 25.28 -11.39 48.43
CA ALA A 822 24.73 -12.71 48.14
C ALA A 822 23.29 -12.62 47.61
N LEU A 823 22.94 -13.53 46.70
CA LEU A 823 21.56 -13.77 46.31
C LEU A 823 20.84 -14.58 47.42
N PRO A 824 19.61 -14.20 47.81
CA PRO A 824 18.90 -14.88 48.89
C PRO A 824 18.42 -16.27 48.45
N ALA A 825 18.45 -17.24 49.38
CA ALA A 825 18.04 -18.61 49.11
C ALA A 825 16.58 -18.74 48.63
N CYS A 826 15.70 -17.80 48.98
CA CYS A 826 14.31 -17.77 48.51
C CYS A 826 14.17 -17.56 46.99
N ILE A 827 15.24 -17.18 46.27
CA ILE A 827 15.21 -17.05 44.80
C ILE A 827 14.85 -18.37 44.12
N LYS A 828 15.14 -19.53 44.74
CA LYS A 828 14.73 -20.85 44.22
C LYS A 828 13.22 -21.02 44.12
N GLU A 829 12.46 -20.28 44.94
CA GLU A 829 11.00 -20.35 45.02
C GLU A 829 10.35 -19.58 43.85
N CYS A 830 11.11 -18.77 43.12
CA CYS A 830 10.68 -18.08 41.90
C CYS A 830 10.62 -19.04 40.71
N ILE A 831 9.73 -20.04 40.78
CA ILE A 831 9.67 -21.16 39.82
C ILE A 831 9.41 -20.75 38.37
N HIS A 832 8.93 -19.52 38.13
CA HIS A 832 8.64 -18.97 36.80
C HIS A 832 9.77 -18.13 36.23
N LEU A 833 10.84 -17.85 37.00
CA LEU A 833 11.93 -16.99 36.59
C LEU A 833 12.75 -17.67 35.48
N LYS A 834 12.77 -17.06 34.30
CA LYS A 834 13.51 -17.52 33.12
C LYS A 834 14.75 -16.68 32.85
N THR A 835 14.73 -15.39 33.14
CA THR A 835 15.86 -14.48 32.91
C THR A 835 16.22 -13.72 34.17
N LEU A 836 17.48 -13.83 34.59
CA LEU A 836 18.05 -13.11 35.72
C LEU A 836 19.28 -12.32 35.26
N LEU A 837 19.21 -10.99 35.33
CA LEU A 837 20.35 -10.12 35.06
C LEU A 837 20.91 -9.59 36.39
N VAL A 838 22.19 -9.84 36.65
CA VAL A 838 22.95 -9.39 37.82
C VAL A 838 24.22 -8.69 37.38
N ASN A 839 24.22 -8.10 36.18
CA ASN A 839 25.40 -7.47 35.57
C ASN A 839 25.99 -6.39 36.46
N ASN A 840 27.31 -6.25 36.49
CA ASN A 840 28.03 -5.23 37.26
C ASN A 840 27.74 -5.22 38.77
N CYS A 841 27.25 -6.32 39.36
CA CYS A 841 27.14 -6.46 40.81
C CYS A 841 28.52 -6.79 41.42
N LYS A 842 29.40 -5.79 41.52
CA LYS A 842 30.83 -5.99 41.85
C LYS A 842 31.09 -6.61 43.22
N GLN A 843 30.15 -6.51 44.16
CA GLN A 843 30.26 -7.08 45.51
C GLN A 843 29.65 -8.47 45.66
N LEU A 844 28.98 -8.99 44.63
CA LEU A 844 28.32 -10.30 44.66
C LEU A 844 29.37 -11.41 44.74
N GLN A 845 29.35 -12.15 45.84
CA GLN A 845 30.24 -13.27 46.15
C GLN A 845 29.51 -14.61 45.99
N ASP A 846 28.31 -14.70 46.58
CA ASP A 846 27.63 -15.98 46.79
C ASP A 846 26.32 -16.11 46.02
N ILE A 847 26.24 -17.17 45.22
CA ILE A 847 25.03 -17.67 44.55
C ILE A 847 24.88 -19.14 44.96
N VAL A 848 24.12 -19.36 46.03
CA VAL A 848 23.99 -20.69 46.65
C VAL A 848 22.98 -21.56 45.92
N GLU A 849 21.85 -20.97 45.49
CA GLU A 849 20.75 -21.66 44.82
C GLU A 849 20.19 -20.75 43.71
N ILE A 850 19.62 -21.34 42.65
CA ILE A 850 18.94 -20.62 41.57
C ILE A 850 17.57 -21.25 41.29
N PRO A 851 16.65 -20.53 40.62
CA PRO A 851 15.37 -21.09 40.22
C PRO A 851 15.48 -22.26 39.22
N PRO A 852 14.57 -23.24 39.28
CA PRO A 852 14.64 -24.46 38.47
C PRO A 852 14.40 -24.24 36.97
N GLN A 853 13.62 -23.21 36.59
CA GLN A 853 13.30 -22.90 35.19
C GLN A 853 14.19 -21.82 34.58
N LEU A 854 15.28 -21.43 35.26
CA LEU A 854 16.16 -20.37 34.78
C LEU A 854 16.83 -20.77 33.46
N GLN A 855 16.64 -19.92 32.45
CA GLN A 855 17.16 -20.09 31.10
C GLN A 855 18.36 -19.18 30.87
N VAL A 856 18.24 -17.89 31.25
CA VAL A 856 19.28 -16.88 31.04
C VAL A 856 19.74 -16.35 32.39
N ILE A 857 21.05 -16.40 32.64
CA ILE A 857 21.68 -15.63 33.70
C ILE A 857 22.87 -14.85 33.16
N ASP A 858 22.87 -13.56 33.42
CA ASP A 858 23.95 -12.65 33.03
C ASP A 858 24.59 -12.07 34.29
N ALA A 859 25.85 -12.44 34.54
CA ALA A 859 26.66 -11.95 35.65
C ALA A 859 27.92 -11.24 35.14
N LEU A 860 27.80 -10.52 34.01
CA LEU A 860 28.86 -9.68 33.47
C LEU A 860 29.45 -8.79 34.57
N ASN A 861 30.78 -8.61 34.58
CA ASN A 861 31.54 -7.82 35.55
C ASN A 861 31.27 -8.07 37.05
N CYS A 862 30.74 -9.23 37.45
CA CYS A 862 30.61 -9.60 38.87
C CYS A 862 31.96 -10.06 39.47
N THR A 863 32.93 -9.16 39.59
CA THR A 863 34.34 -9.49 39.85
C THR A 863 34.64 -10.20 41.19
N SER A 864 33.74 -10.13 42.17
CA SER A 864 33.89 -10.79 43.47
C SER A 864 33.28 -12.19 43.54
N LEU A 865 32.71 -12.71 42.44
CA LEU A 865 32.00 -13.99 42.44
C LEU A 865 32.93 -15.15 42.82
N THR A 866 32.54 -15.93 43.83
CA THR A 866 33.37 -17.03 44.32
C THR A 866 33.39 -18.19 43.31
N TYR A 867 34.48 -18.97 43.34
CA TYR A 867 34.62 -20.17 42.51
C TYR A 867 33.47 -21.17 42.74
N GLN A 868 32.96 -21.27 43.96
CA GLN A 868 31.81 -22.11 44.31
C GLN A 868 30.54 -21.65 43.60
N SER A 869 30.23 -20.36 43.62
CA SER A 869 29.10 -19.76 42.90
C SER A 869 29.19 -19.95 41.39
N SER A 870 30.37 -19.71 40.82
CA SER A 870 30.62 -19.97 39.39
C SER A 870 30.40 -21.44 39.03
N ASN A 871 30.82 -22.37 39.89
CA ASN A 871 30.57 -23.80 39.68
C ASN A 871 29.09 -24.18 39.78
N VAL A 872 28.32 -23.57 40.69
CA VAL A 872 26.86 -23.79 40.76
C VAL A 872 26.21 -23.40 39.43
N LEU A 873 26.50 -22.19 38.94
CA LEU A 873 25.93 -21.68 37.69
C LEU A 873 26.37 -22.49 36.46
N LEU A 874 27.63 -22.91 36.42
CA LEU A 874 28.14 -23.79 35.38
C LEU A 874 27.43 -25.15 35.46
N SER A 875 27.44 -25.83 36.61
CA SER A 875 26.87 -27.19 36.76
C SER A 875 25.40 -27.29 36.32
N GLN A 876 24.59 -26.28 36.57
CA GLN A 876 23.17 -26.27 36.19
C GLN A 876 22.91 -25.96 34.71
N ALA A 877 23.90 -25.42 33.99
CA ALA A 877 23.85 -25.32 32.54
C ALA A 877 24.08 -26.68 31.85
N PHE A 878 24.72 -27.64 32.52
CA PHE A 878 25.07 -28.96 31.93
C PHE A 878 24.03 -30.05 32.12
N HIS A 879 23.20 -29.95 33.16
CA HIS A 879 22.30 -31.05 33.55
C HIS A 879 20.82 -30.84 33.16
N ALA A 880 20.48 -29.81 32.39
CA ALA A 880 19.10 -29.48 32.08
C ALA A 880 18.89 -29.24 30.58
N THR A 881 17.92 -29.94 30.00
CA THR A 881 17.51 -29.82 28.60
C THR A 881 16.78 -28.49 28.35
N GLY A 882 17.21 -27.68 27.39
CA GLY A 882 16.52 -26.45 26.94
C GLY A 882 17.45 -25.26 26.63
N GLU A 883 16.91 -24.22 25.99
CA GLU A 883 17.61 -22.97 25.67
C GLU A 883 18.20 -22.30 26.93
N LYS A 884 19.49 -22.56 27.22
CA LYS A 884 20.20 -21.91 28.33
C LYS A 884 21.31 -20.98 27.85
N THR A 885 21.51 -19.89 28.58
CA THR A 885 22.59 -18.93 28.37
C THR A 885 23.12 -18.46 29.72
N VAL A 886 24.42 -18.59 29.93
CA VAL A 886 25.12 -18.21 31.17
C VAL A 886 26.32 -17.34 30.80
N ILE A 887 26.43 -16.17 31.43
CA ILE A 887 27.57 -15.27 31.27
C ILE A 887 28.19 -15.03 32.64
N LEU A 888 29.50 -15.27 32.76
CA LEU A 888 30.23 -15.24 34.04
C LEU A 888 31.62 -14.61 33.90
N PRO A 889 32.16 -13.99 34.96
CA PRO A 889 33.55 -13.55 34.99
C PRO A 889 34.51 -14.75 34.99
N GLY A 890 35.63 -14.61 34.28
CA GLY A 890 36.70 -15.60 34.20
C GLY A 890 37.15 -15.87 32.77
N SER A 891 38.27 -16.60 32.63
CA SER A 891 38.86 -16.96 31.34
C SER A 891 39.05 -18.46 31.12
N SER A 892 38.71 -19.26 32.13
CA SER A 892 38.89 -20.71 32.11
C SER A 892 37.66 -21.40 31.55
N ILE A 893 37.85 -22.17 30.48
CA ILE A 893 36.85 -23.13 30.02
C ILE A 893 36.86 -24.31 31.00
N PRO A 894 35.70 -24.78 31.48
CA PRO A 894 35.62 -25.92 32.39
C PRO A 894 36.28 -27.18 31.82
N GLY A 895 36.97 -27.95 32.67
CA GLY A 895 37.80 -29.09 32.24
C GLY A 895 37.05 -30.32 31.70
N TRP A 896 35.71 -30.33 31.75
CA TRP A 896 34.87 -31.42 31.27
C TRP A 896 34.34 -31.19 29.84
N PHE A 897 34.70 -30.09 29.17
CA PHE A 897 34.41 -29.86 27.74
C PHE A 897 35.07 -30.92 26.84
N ASP A 898 34.33 -31.47 25.87
CA ASP A 898 34.82 -32.56 25.00
C ASP A 898 35.93 -32.08 24.04
N HIS A 899 35.89 -30.82 23.62
CA HIS A 899 36.92 -30.21 22.79
C HIS A 899 37.14 -28.74 23.15
N CYS A 900 38.40 -28.30 23.19
CA CYS A 900 38.77 -26.90 23.46
C CYS A 900 39.81 -26.44 22.44
N SER A 901 39.66 -25.22 21.93
CA SER A 901 40.59 -24.59 21.00
C SER A 901 40.89 -23.15 21.42
N SER A 902 42.11 -22.68 21.18
CA SER A 902 42.52 -21.27 21.31
C SER A 902 42.57 -20.56 19.95
N GLU A 903 42.06 -21.20 18.91
CA GLU A 903 41.99 -20.63 17.57
C GLU A 903 40.85 -19.60 17.46
N ARG A 904 40.93 -18.73 16.45
CA ARG A 904 40.00 -17.60 16.26
C ARG A 904 38.60 -18.03 15.81
N CYS A 905 38.47 -19.22 15.24
CA CYS A 905 37.21 -19.88 14.93
C CYS A 905 37.30 -21.33 15.41
N ILE A 906 36.14 -21.95 15.62
CA ILE A 906 36.06 -23.37 15.96
C ILE A 906 35.41 -24.12 14.81
N THR A 907 35.99 -25.27 14.45
CA THR A 907 35.53 -26.10 13.34
C THR A 907 35.31 -27.54 13.78
N PHE A 908 34.24 -28.15 13.28
CA PHE A 908 33.99 -29.57 13.46
C PHE A 908 33.19 -30.12 12.28
N TRP A 909 33.21 -31.43 12.13
CA TRP A 909 32.40 -32.16 11.19
C TRP A 909 31.32 -32.94 11.92
N GLY A 910 30.10 -32.95 11.38
CA GLY A 910 28.99 -33.75 11.88
C GLY A 910 28.28 -34.50 10.76
N ARG A 911 27.73 -35.68 11.02
CA ARG A 911 26.92 -36.44 10.03
C ARG A 911 25.58 -36.89 10.62
N GLY A 912 24.59 -37.19 9.77
CA GLY A 912 23.23 -37.47 10.22
C GLY A 912 22.46 -36.18 10.52
N SER A 913 22.08 -35.96 11.78
CA SER A 913 21.42 -34.71 12.21
C SER A 913 22.41 -33.74 12.84
N PHE A 914 22.10 -32.43 12.83
CA PHE A 914 22.93 -31.44 13.53
C PHE A 914 23.06 -31.81 15.03
N PRO A 915 24.30 -31.90 15.56
CA PRO A 915 24.51 -32.40 16.92
C PRO A 915 24.01 -31.43 17.99
N GLY A 916 23.57 -31.98 19.12
CA GLY A 916 23.29 -31.25 20.36
C GLY A 916 24.59 -30.70 20.94
N ILE A 917 24.85 -29.40 20.81
CA ILE A 917 26.12 -28.77 21.21
C ILE A 917 25.89 -27.60 22.16
N CYS A 918 26.60 -27.63 23.28
CA CYS A 918 26.83 -26.48 24.16
C CYS A 918 28.17 -25.84 23.81
N MET A 919 28.16 -24.53 23.61
CA MET A 919 29.33 -23.71 23.31
C MET A 919 29.74 -22.92 24.54
N CYS A 920 31.05 -22.88 24.82
CA CYS A 920 31.65 -21.98 25.80
C CYS A 920 32.71 -21.12 25.12
N VAL A 921 32.61 -19.81 25.30
CA VAL A 921 33.47 -18.83 24.65
C VAL A 921 34.05 -17.94 25.72
N SER A 922 35.38 -17.90 25.81
CA SER A 922 36.09 -16.98 26.70
C SER A 922 36.54 -15.75 25.93
N PHE A 923 36.07 -14.60 26.37
CA PHE A 923 36.45 -13.28 25.86
C PHE A 923 37.48 -12.65 26.79
N GLY A 924 38.41 -11.88 26.23
CA GLY A 924 39.39 -11.14 27.00
C GLY A 924 39.54 -9.68 26.58
N ILE A 925 40.01 -8.87 27.53
CA ILE A 925 40.15 -7.42 27.35
C ILE A 925 41.28 -7.10 26.37
N LEU A 926 41.04 -6.21 25.39
CA LEU A 926 42.10 -5.55 24.62
C LEU A 926 42.66 -4.36 25.40
N GLU A 927 43.95 -4.05 25.23
CA GLU A 927 44.59 -2.85 25.80
C GLU A 927 43.97 -1.55 25.21
N ASN A 928 42.82 -1.10 25.76
CA ASN A 928 42.20 0.25 25.72
C ASN A 928 40.72 0.16 26.25
N PRO A 929 40.25 1.00 27.21
CA PRO A 929 38.85 0.94 27.71
C PRO A 929 37.94 2.07 27.18
N PRO A 930 36.59 1.91 27.17
CA PRO A 930 35.80 0.79 26.67
C PRO A 930 35.09 1.16 25.35
N HIS A 931 35.23 0.34 24.31
CA HIS A 931 34.28 0.36 23.20
C HIS A 931 33.09 -0.55 23.56
N HIS A 932 31.87 -0.12 23.24
CA HIS A 932 30.69 -0.98 23.31
C HIS A 932 30.87 -2.13 22.31
N ILE A 933 30.91 -3.36 22.79
CA ILE A 933 31.09 -4.53 21.93
C ILE A 933 29.73 -5.19 21.73
N GLU A 934 29.34 -5.35 20.47
CA GLU A 934 28.12 -6.07 20.08
C GLU A 934 28.53 -7.39 19.40
N VAL A 935 28.54 -8.50 20.15
CA VAL A 935 29.04 -9.78 19.63
C VAL A 935 28.01 -10.45 18.73
N GLY A 936 28.32 -10.55 17.45
CA GLY A 936 27.57 -11.35 16.48
C GLY A 936 28.16 -12.75 16.28
N LEU A 937 27.29 -13.74 16.11
CA LEU A 937 27.66 -15.13 15.81
C LEU A 937 27.52 -15.39 14.30
N CYS A 938 28.59 -15.85 13.67
CA CYS A 938 28.58 -16.29 12.28
C CYS A 938 28.79 -17.80 12.19
N VAL A 939 27.80 -18.51 11.65
CA VAL A 939 27.83 -19.96 11.46
C VAL A 939 27.90 -20.26 9.96
N VAL A 940 28.86 -21.08 9.57
CA VAL A 940 29.03 -21.55 8.19
C VAL A 940 28.85 -23.07 8.17
N ILE A 941 27.84 -23.56 7.45
CA ILE A 941 27.58 -24.99 7.26
C ILE A 941 27.79 -25.31 5.77
N ASN A 942 28.76 -26.17 5.43
CA ASN A 942 29.08 -26.54 4.05
C ASN A 942 29.29 -25.35 3.10
N GLY A 943 29.85 -24.25 3.61
CA GLY A 943 30.05 -23.00 2.85
C GLY A 943 28.84 -22.05 2.82
N HIS A 944 27.66 -22.48 3.30
CA HIS A 944 26.51 -21.60 3.50
C HIS A 944 26.70 -20.80 4.79
N LYS A 945 27.04 -19.52 4.63
CA LYS A 945 27.22 -18.58 5.73
C LYS A 945 25.88 -18.00 6.18
N LYS A 946 25.63 -18.00 7.48
CA LYS A 946 24.54 -17.24 8.10
C LYS A 946 25.06 -16.45 9.29
N ILE A 947 24.67 -15.18 9.29
CA ILE A 947 24.96 -14.23 10.35
C ILE A 947 23.74 -14.19 11.26
N LEU A 948 23.92 -14.43 12.55
CA LEU A 948 22.86 -14.53 13.54
C LEU A 948 22.93 -13.29 14.44
N SER A 949 22.09 -12.29 14.13
CA SER A 949 22.05 -10.99 14.81
C SER A 949 20.97 -10.87 15.90
N GLN A 950 20.25 -11.95 16.24
CA GLN A 950 19.02 -11.86 17.04
C GLN A 950 19.18 -11.91 18.56
N ARG A 951 20.40 -11.95 19.11
CA ARG A 951 20.67 -11.81 20.55
C ARG A 951 21.96 -11.03 20.79
N CYS A 952 21.96 -9.77 20.40
CA CYS A 952 23.07 -8.87 20.65
C CYS A 952 23.03 -8.39 22.11
N TYR A 953 24.01 -8.81 22.91
CA TYR A 953 24.23 -8.25 24.23
C TYR A 953 25.21 -7.07 24.11
N ASN A 954 24.83 -5.89 24.60
CA ASN A 954 25.71 -4.74 24.69
C ASN A 954 26.68 -4.95 25.87
N TRP A 955 27.89 -5.41 25.60
CA TRP A 955 28.87 -5.68 26.65
C TRP A 955 29.90 -4.56 26.78
N THR A 956 30.11 -4.14 28.02
CA THR A 956 31.26 -3.33 28.43
C THR A 956 32.05 -4.16 29.44
N MET A 957 33.04 -4.91 28.94
CA MET A 957 33.79 -5.87 29.77
C MET A 957 34.94 -5.20 30.52
N GLU A 958 34.98 -5.37 31.85
CA GLU A 958 36.08 -4.90 32.70
C GLU A 958 37.10 -6.01 33.04
N THR A 959 36.69 -7.27 32.90
CA THR A 959 37.52 -8.47 33.14
C THR A 959 37.36 -9.44 31.98
N ASP A 960 38.10 -10.55 31.99
CA ASP A 960 37.76 -11.67 31.10
C ASP A 960 36.40 -12.26 31.50
N HIS A 961 35.62 -12.73 30.52
CA HIS A 961 34.33 -13.39 30.74
C HIS A 961 34.20 -14.67 29.93
N VAL A 962 33.36 -15.56 30.45
CA VAL A 962 32.90 -16.78 29.79
C VAL A 962 31.44 -16.64 29.42
N TRP A 963 31.12 -16.90 28.17
CA TRP A 963 29.76 -17.03 27.65
C TRP A 963 29.48 -18.49 27.29
N LEU A 964 28.49 -19.08 27.94
CA LEU A 964 28.03 -20.43 27.70
C LEU A 964 26.62 -20.38 27.11
N PHE A 965 26.39 -21.08 26.00
CA PHE A 965 25.08 -21.10 25.34
C PHE A 965 24.82 -22.38 24.55
N ASP A 966 23.54 -22.69 24.34
CA ASP A 966 23.11 -23.79 23.46
C ASP A 966 23.14 -23.35 21.98
N LEU A 967 24.06 -23.93 21.21
CA LEU A 967 24.21 -23.63 19.79
C LEU A 967 23.09 -24.27 18.95
N THR A 968 22.62 -25.45 19.34
CA THR A 968 21.58 -26.19 18.63
C THR A 968 20.27 -25.41 18.62
N ALA A 969 19.93 -24.75 19.73
CA ALA A 969 18.73 -23.93 19.78
C ALA A 969 18.82 -22.65 18.92
N ILE A 970 19.98 -22.01 18.89
CA ILE A 970 20.24 -20.84 18.03
C ILE A 970 20.10 -21.21 16.54
N ILE A 971 20.60 -22.38 16.14
CA ILE A 971 20.53 -22.89 14.76
C ILE A 971 19.10 -23.31 14.38
N ARG A 972 18.32 -23.87 15.31
CA ARG A 972 16.90 -24.21 15.10
C ARG A 972 16.05 -22.98 14.80
N ASN A 973 16.21 -21.90 15.56
CA ASN A 973 15.50 -20.64 15.33
C ASN A 973 15.98 -19.92 14.06
N GLY A 974 17.21 -20.18 13.64
CA GLY A 974 17.83 -19.59 12.47
C GLY A 974 17.63 -20.36 11.15
N ASP A 975 16.68 -21.29 11.03
CA ASP A 975 16.35 -22.02 9.78
C ASP A 975 17.56 -22.60 9.00
N LEU A 976 18.60 -23.03 9.73
CA LEU A 976 19.84 -23.59 9.18
C LEU A 976 19.84 -25.12 9.15
N ILE A 977 18.81 -25.76 9.68
CA ILE A 977 18.74 -27.24 9.74
C ILE A 977 18.67 -27.82 8.33
N GLY A 978 18.00 -27.15 7.39
CA GLY A 978 17.85 -27.62 6.00
C GLY A 978 19.13 -27.64 5.17
N THR A 979 20.21 -27.00 5.63
CA THR A 979 21.52 -27.02 4.94
C THR A 979 22.41 -28.18 5.39
N PHE A 980 21.97 -28.93 6.40
CA PHE A 980 22.67 -30.12 6.91
C PHE A 980 22.22 -31.37 6.14
N VAL A 981 23.14 -32.04 5.46
CA VAL A 981 22.85 -33.21 4.61
C VAL A 981 23.01 -34.49 5.42
N GLU A 982 21.93 -35.24 5.61
CA GLU A 982 21.91 -36.39 6.53
C GLU A 982 22.87 -37.54 6.17
N SER A 983 23.11 -37.75 4.87
CA SER A 983 23.92 -38.88 4.38
C SER A 983 25.43 -38.60 4.28
N GLU A 984 25.88 -37.38 4.58
CA GLU A 984 27.27 -36.95 4.37
C GLU A 984 27.89 -36.32 5.63
N TRP A 985 29.21 -36.13 5.60
CA TRP A 985 29.91 -35.34 6.61
C TRP A 985 29.75 -33.85 6.28
N ASN A 986 29.15 -33.11 7.18
CA ASN A 986 28.90 -31.67 7.07
C ASN A 986 29.96 -30.90 7.83
N HIS A 987 30.61 -29.95 7.19
CA HIS A 987 31.59 -29.06 7.83
C HIS A 987 30.89 -27.87 8.47
N VAL A 988 31.14 -27.65 9.76
CA VAL A 988 30.60 -26.52 10.52
C VAL A 988 31.76 -25.67 11.02
N GLU A 989 31.75 -24.38 10.66
CA GLU A 989 32.66 -23.37 11.16
C GLU A 989 31.90 -22.28 11.90
N ILE A 990 32.37 -21.92 13.09
CA ILE A 990 31.78 -20.88 13.94
C ILE A 990 32.82 -19.79 14.18
N SER A 991 32.43 -18.55 13.88
CA SER A 991 33.25 -17.36 14.07
C SER A 991 32.44 -16.23 14.70
N TYR A 992 33.14 -15.24 15.26
CA TYR A 992 32.55 -14.14 16.02
C TYR A 992 33.01 -12.81 15.42
N TYR A 993 32.14 -11.79 15.43
CA TYR A 993 32.43 -10.47 14.89
C TYR A 993 31.74 -9.37 15.70
N ASP A 994 32.18 -8.13 15.54
CA ASP A 994 31.58 -6.94 16.19
C ASP A 994 30.54 -6.31 15.26
N CYS A 995 29.28 -6.23 15.71
CA CYS A 995 28.17 -5.71 14.91
C CYS A 995 28.19 -4.17 14.77
N GLN A 996 28.88 -3.43 15.65
CA GLN A 996 28.91 -1.96 15.56
C GLN A 996 29.77 -1.44 14.40
N MET A 997 30.80 -2.18 14.00
CA MET A 997 31.68 -1.79 12.90
C MET A 997 31.03 -1.89 11.51
N GLU A 998 29.93 -2.66 11.37
CA GLU A 998 29.18 -2.77 10.12
C GLU A 998 28.14 -1.64 9.93
N ARG A 999 27.60 -1.05 11.00
CA ARG A 999 26.64 0.07 10.87
C ARG A 999 27.28 1.38 10.42
N ASN A 1000 28.56 1.57 10.72
CA ASN A 1000 29.31 2.77 10.32
C ASN A 1000 29.95 2.66 8.92
N SER A 1001 29.83 1.51 8.24
CA SER A 1001 30.39 1.29 6.91
C SER A 1001 29.30 1.21 5.83
N CYS A 1002 28.44 2.23 5.77
CA CYS A 1002 27.77 2.61 4.51
C CYS A 1002 28.73 3.40 3.61
N ILE A 1003 29.95 2.90 3.37
CA ILE A 1003 30.77 3.26 2.22
C ILE A 1003 31.40 1.95 1.72
N GLN A 1004 31.09 1.62 0.46
CA GLN A 1004 31.57 0.43 -0.24
C GLN A 1004 33.08 0.22 -0.09
N ILE A 1005 33.51 -1.01 0.23
CA ILE A 1005 34.63 -1.77 -0.36
C ILE A 1005 34.44 -3.24 0.05
N GLY A 1006 34.77 -4.17 -0.85
CA GLY A 1006 34.53 -5.60 -0.71
C GLY A 1006 35.40 -6.34 0.33
N ASP A 1007 34.98 -7.60 0.52
CA ASP A 1007 35.59 -8.69 1.29
C ASP A 1007 35.53 -8.66 2.83
N GLY A 1008 34.38 -9.15 3.34
CA GLY A 1008 34.24 -9.81 4.65
C GLY A 1008 34.02 -8.90 5.87
N PRO A 1009 33.20 -9.32 6.87
CA PRO A 1009 33.10 -8.60 8.14
C PRO A 1009 34.46 -8.58 8.84
N THR A 1010 34.92 -7.39 9.20
CA THR A 1010 36.14 -7.15 9.99
C THR A 1010 36.01 -7.88 11.33
N ARG A 1011 36.83 -8.93 11.51
CA ARG A 1011 36.73 -9.92 12.59
C ARG A 1011 37.26 -9.37 13.93
N MET A 1012 36.61 -9.72 15.03
CA MET A 1012 36.87 -9.19 16.37
C MET A 1012 37.98 -9.98 17.09
N THR A 1013 39.07 -9.34 17.50
CA THR A 1013 40.25 -10.00 18.14
C THR A 1013 40.12 -10.21 19.67
N ILE A 1014 38.90 -10.44 20.17
CA ILE A 1014 38.58 -10.44 21.62
C ILE A 1014 38.47 -11.88 22.18
N VAL A 1015 38.27 -12.89 21.34
CA VAL A 1015 38.07 -14.26 21.80
C VAL A 1015 39.38 -14.97 22.11
N LYS A 1016 39.55 -15.42 23.35
CA LYS A 1016 40.75 -16.09 23.86
C LYS A 1016 40.68 -17.61 23.66
N ARG A 1017 39.54 -18.23 23.96
CA ARG A 1017 39.34 -19.69 23.88
C ARG A 1017 37.89 -20.04 23.56
N HIS A 1018 37.70 -21.20 22.94
CA HIS A 1018 36.39 -21.80 22.68
C HIS A 1018 36.36 -23.25 23.15
N GLY A 1019 35.20 -23.71 23.57
CA GLY A 1019 34.93 -25.08 24.00
C GLY A 1019 33.63 -25.59 23.39
N ILE A 1020 33.64 -26.83 22.93
CA ILE A 1020 32.45 -27.59 22.54
C ILE A 1020 32.22 -28.73 23.52
N HIS A 1021 31.01 -28.80 24.04
CA HIS A 1021 30.48 -29.97 24.73
C HIS A 1021 29.32 -30.56 23.93
N VAL A 1022 29.32 -31.87 23.77
CA VAL A 1022 28.30 -32.60 23.03
C VAL A 1022 27.30 -33.24 24.01
N TYR A 1023 26.02 -32.91 23.85
CA TYR A 1023 24.95 -33.55 24.60
C TYR A 1023 24.78 -35.00 24.14
N ARG A 1024 25.35 -35.93 24.91
CA ARG A 1024 25.34 -37.38 24.61
C ARG A 1024 23.95 -38.00 24.62
N GLU A 1025 22.97 -37.33 25.21
CA GLU A 1025 21.54 -37.71 25.20
C GLU A 1025 20.90 -37.60 23.80
N TYR A 1026 21.43 -36.71 22.96
CA TYR A 1026 20.86 -36.39 21.64
C TYR A 1026 21.84 -36.63 20.49
N SER A 1027 23.10 -36.97 20.78
CA SER A 1027 24.15 -37.07 19.76
C SER A 1027 25.16 -38.16 20.09
N ARG A 1028 25.56 -38.90 19.05
CA ARG A 1028 26.59 -39.94 19.16
C ARG A 1028 27.95 -39.32 18.87
N MET A 1029 28.91 -39.54 19.78
CA MET A 1029 30.28 -39.03 19.60
C MET A 1029 30.97 -39.57 18.33
N GLU A 1030 30.55 -40.73 17.82
CA GLU A 1030 31.07 -41.32 16.58
C GLU A 1030 30.67 -40.55 15.31
N ASP A 1031 29.67 -39.68 15.42
CA ASP A 1031 29.13 -38.89 14.31
C ASP A 1031 29.65 -37.44 14.31
N ILE A 1032 30.65 -37.14 15.17
CA ILE A 1032 31.26 -35.82 15.32
C ILE A 1032 32.79 -35.94 15.27
N LEU A 1033 33.45 -35.13 14.46
CA LEU A 1033 34.91 -35.05 14.37
C LEU A 1033 35.38 -33.61 14.56
N PHE A 1034 36.15 -33.35 15.61
CA PHE A 1034 36.74 -32.03 15.86
C PHE A 1034 38.00 -31.81 15.03
N THR A 1035 38.19 -30.60 14.51
CA THR A 1035 39.36 -30.24 13.69
C THR A 1035 40.04 -28.97 14.21
N ASN A 1036 41.38 -28.98 14.30
CA ASN A 1036 42.18 -27.78 14.56
C ASN A 1036 42.58 -27.14 13.22
N SER A 1037 42.39 -25.82 13.07
CA SER A 1037 42.58 -25.04 11.86
C SER A 1037 44.00 -25.09 11.27
N THR A 1038 45.02 -25.45 12.05
CA THR A 1038 46.39 -25.61 11.56
C THR A 1038 46.56 -26.70 10.49
N ASN A 1039 45.62 -27.64 10.36
CA ASN A 1039 45.67 -28.68 9.31
C ASN A 1039 44.96 -28.31 8.00
N VAL A 1040 44.36 -27.11 7.90
CA VAL A 1040 43.63 -26.68 6.69
C VAL A 1040 44.53 -25.90 5.73
N LEU A 1041 45.56 -25.21 6.23
CA LEU A 1041 46.46 -24.39 5.40
C LEU A 1041 47.53 -25.18 4.63
N GLU A 1042 47.83 -26.42 5.00
CA GLU A 1042 48.68 -27.30 4.16
C GLU A 1042 47.89 -28.08 3.09
N ASN A 1043 46.56 -28.13 3.19
CA ASN A 1043 45.72 -28.89 2.25
C ASN A 1043 45.08 -28.04 1.13
N ASN A 1044 45.20 -26.71 1.16
CA ASN A 1044 44.70 -25.83 0.10
C ASN A 1044 45.62 -25.68 -1.13
N ARG A 1045 46.54 -26.63 -1.32
CA ARG A 1045 47.16 -26.93 -2.63
C ARG A 1045 46.89 -28.36 -3.09
N SER A 1046 45.69 -28.92 -2.85
CA SER A 1046 45.13 -29.86 -3.82
C SER A 1046 43.60 -29.98 -3.67
N THR A 1047 42.87 -29.49 -4.65
CA THR A 1047 41.51 -29.97 -4.95
C THR A 1047 41.61 -31.41 -5.44
N ARG A 1048 41.73 -32.37 -4.52
CA ARG A 1048 41.53 -33.83 -4.69
C ARG A 1048 41.83 -34.58 -3.37
N LEU A 1049 41.06 -34.32 -2.31
CA LEU A 1049 41.15 -35.14 -1.08
C LEU A 1049 39.80 -35.55 -0.47
N GLY A 1050 38.69 -35.34 -1.17
CA GLY A 1050 37.42 -36.03 -0.87
C GLY A 1050 37.45 -37.54 -1.19
N SER A 1051 38.46 -38.03 -1.92
CA SER A 1051 38.61 -39.44 -2.28
C SER A 1051 39.73 -40.19 -1.55
N LYS A 1052 40.56 -39.53 -0.73
CA LYS A 1052 41.72 -40.18 -0.08
C LYS A 1052 41.58 -40.47 1.41
N ILE A 1053 40.63 -39.85 2.10
CA ILE A 1053 40.33 -40.20 3.51
C ILE A 1053 39.32 -41.36 3.59
N LEU A 1054 38.57 -41.65 2.51
CA LEU A 1054 37.74 -42.85 2.39
C LEU A 1054 38.51 -44.14 2.05
N ASP A 1055 39.76 -44.05 1.59
CA ASP A 1055 40.58 -45.21 1.20
C ASP A 1055 41.49 -45.74 2.32
N SER A 1056 41.73 -44.97 3.39
CA SER A 1056 42.51 -45.44 4.55
C SER A 1056 41.69 -46.26 5.56
N ALA A 1057 40.37 -46.11 5.58
CA ALA A 1057 39.49 -46.93 6.42
C ALA A 1057 39.05 -48.27 5.77
N LYS A 1058 39.30 -48.46 4.46
CA LYS A 1058 39.00 -49.72 3.74
C LYS A 1058 40.17 -50.71 3.67
N ARG A 1059 41.35 -50.38 4.19
CA ARG A 1059 42.54 -51.27 4.22
C ARG A 1059 42.92 -51.83 5.60
N GLN A 1060 42.00 -51.85 6.57
CA GLN A 1060 42.16 -52.58 7.84
C GLN A 1060 41.04 -53.62 8.10
N LYS A 1061 40.53 -54.24 7.02
CA LYS A 1061 39.77 -55.50 7.10
C LYS A 1061 40.21 -56.47 6.00
N THR A 1062 41.50 -56.82 5.99
CA THR A 1062 42.02 -58.10 5.48
C THR A 1062 43.40 -58.34 6.10
N SER A 1063 43.39 -58.71 7.38
CA SER A 1063 44.29 -59.65 8.07
C SER A 1063 43.77 -59.85 9.49
#